data_AF-A0A9D7F1K9-F1
#
_entry.id   AF-A0A9D7F1K9-F1
#
_cell.length_a   1.000
_cell.length_b   1.000
_cell.length_c   1.000
_cell.angle_alpha   90.00
_cell.angle_beta   90.00
_cell.angle_gamma   90.00
#
_symmetry.space_group_name_H-M   'P 1'
#
loop_
_entity.id
_entity.type
_entity.pdbx_description
1 polymer ?
#
loop_
_entity_poly.entity_id
_entity_poly.type
_entity_poly.pdbx_seq_one_letter_code
_entity_poly.pdbx_strand_id
1 'polypeptide(L)'
;MYQGISPKVYKFGAGFFLIGTLTLFFSAQRLAAQDYTFESAGVVFSDSTQTFDVFFKVLDNGIPIKLKSKDIKAFEIIDQENEMTNYPPLYRDSFVTDSGVKDTISALILADLGSLDEAGAQQARQLAEQAYQLFSGQANTQVWFSTFGSEVGPAQLMTSESKDSLLAKIQTGDRSSDLYRSVFQHVRDMKKTGGKKVLILLSGGVNSYLSNSEYYQTRLPYDTSDVFRLVSSLDYSFSLFPVAIGSKKDEGFLKQLAVHSPAPSDAYSDAALPKGLESFVGKSEVLHSNNVIRLFPVDRVQRGRTRTLKLVWGVTGKEVNVSFKEAGSPNNPQPLARTGSAVANFFQQLLIAIGLVGGMLALFQFAVPGVERQRFRKKYVVKYKQEGNVSKRDPLTNEPFQAGESVVVKCRQMCSVSTWEGIGGQCPNYPDCLDFNDPCDGAGAPTVDKKFFSMKGIFRQLNWLWFGLLGGFIGWLLFAVFKLLNFTWYYKLYTNIANQIGLAETSAGGGLANFDSMADDTVLGIAFGAGLCFALAWVEERGQPRQLSWGRIMLRTALGTVVSAMVFLLGFSIQFGGLVENPLFSGLITWALFGVAIGIVLSVGSSIAISRAVLGGLIAAVIAYLAYYGLSFLTTDFGLARLIGFVLMGGILGAMLNTVISALEDFELEYLSPSQYRGTNPISKWLKAGLEITVGKEPGSYVYVKWDDESVEPRHAKLSFFNGVVYIEPLAETLRKGFMLPMNKKTPLKNGDIIQLGRASITKFKYVEKRKTQETPA
;
A
#
# COMPACT_ATOMS: atom_id res chain seq x y z
N MET A 1 -39.01 -78.30 2.11
CA MET A 1 -38.26 -78.99 3.18
C MET A 1 -37.99 -77.99 4.28
N TYR A 2 -38.52 -78.26 5.49
CA TYR A 2 -38.25 -77.62 6.80
C TYR A 2 -38.53 -76.09 6.87
N GLN A 3 -39.60 -75.55 7.45
CA GLN A 3 -40.26 -75.74 8.77
C GLN A 3 -39.32 -75.74 9.99
N GLY A 4 -39.46 -74.68 10.82
CA GLY A 4 -39.38 -74.77 12.28
C GLY A 4 -38.20 -74.07 12.96
N ILE A 5 -38.32 -72.77 13.30
CA ILE A 5 -37.58 -72.19 14.44
C ILE A 5 -38.51 -71.29 15.28
N SER A 6 -38.43 -71.54 16.59
CA SER A 6 -39.28 -71.10 17.71
C SER A 6 -39.25 -69.59 18.04
N PRO A 7 -40.35 -69.00 18.53
CA PRO A 7 -40.39 -67.62 19.03
C PRO A 7 -39.98 -67.56 20.51
N LYS A 8 -38.67 -67.56 20.81
CA LYS A 8 -38.19 -67.34 22.19
C LYS A 8 -37.01 -66.36 22.35
N VAL A 9 -36.63 -65.58 21.32
CA VAL A 9 -35.48 -64.66 21.41
C VAL A 9 -35.85 -63.16 21.50
N TYR A 10 -37.11 -62.78 21.31
CA TYR A 10 -37.54 -61.36 21.27
C TYR A 10 -37.76 -60.66 22.63
N LYS A 11 -37.20 -61.18 23.74
CA LYS A 11 -37.30 -60.50 25.05
C LYS A 11 -35.99 -60.01 25.67
N PHE A 12 -34.84 -60.23 25.04
CA PHE A 12 -33.55 -59.74 25.55
C PHE A 12 -33.01 -58.48 24.84
N GLY A 13 -33.54 -58.12 23.66
CA GLY A 13 -33.06 -56.96 22.89
C GLY A 13 -33.72 -55.61 23.25
N ALA A 14 -34.96 -55.61 23.74
CA ALA A 14 -35.69 -54.37 24.05
C ALA A 14 -35.17 -53.67 25.32
N GLY A 15 -34.65 -54.43 26.29
CA GLY A 15 -34.07 -53.87 27.52
C GLY A 15 -32.76 -53.11 27.28
N PHE A 16 -31.88 -53.62 26.40
CA PHE A 16 -30.62 -52.95 26.09
C PHE A 16 -30.80 -51.69 25.24
N PHE A 17 -31.79 -51.66 24.35
CA PHE A 17 -32.10 -50.47 23.55
C PHE A 17 -32.74 -49.35 24.39
N LEU A 18 -33.62 -49.70 25.35
CA LEU A 18 -34.23 -48.73 26.26
C LEU A 18 -33.21 -48.20 27.29
N ILE A 19 -32.31 -49.04 27.80
CA ILE A 19 -31.25 -48.60 28.73
C ILE A 19 -30.24 -47.73 27.99
N GLY A 20 -29.84 -48.07 26.76
CA GLY A 20 -28.93 -47.25 25.95
C GLY A 20 -29.52 -45.88 25.61
N THR A 21 -30.81 -45.80 25.26
CA THR A 21 -31.50 -44.52 24.98
C THR A 21 -31.79 -43.72 26.25
N LEU A 22 -32.16 -44.36 27.37
CA LEU A 22 -32.27 -43.65 28.66
C LEU A 22 -30.91 -43.11 29.12
N THR A 23 -29.82 -43.86 28.96
CA THR A 23 -28.49 -43.42 29.41
C THR A 23 -28.01 -42.21 28.60
N LEU A 24 -28.30 -42.18 27.29
CA LEU A 24 -28.04 -41.01 26.42
C LEU A 24 -28.95 -39.82 26.76
N PHE A 25 -30.22 -40.05 27.09
CA PHE A 25 -31.17 -39.00 27.49
C PHE A 25 -30.83 -38.39 28.87
N PHE A 26 -30.45 -39.25 29.83
CA PHE A 26 -30.01 -38.81 31.16
C PHE A 26 -28.65 -38.12 31.13
N SER A 27 -27.71 -38.53 30.27
CA SER A 27 -26.44 -37.82 30.11
C SER A 27 -26.59 -36.46 29.41
N ALA A 28 -27.49 -36.36 28.42
CA ALA A 28 -27.84 -35.08 27.81
C ALA A 28 -28.57 -34.13 28.79
N GLN A 29 -29.49 -34.63 29.61
CA GLN A 29 -30.14 -33.83 30.67
C GLN A 29 -29.18 -33.45 31.81
N ARG A 30 -28.19 -34.30 32.14
CA ARG A 30 -27.15 -33.97 33.15
C ARG A 30 -26.21 -32.86 32.66
N LEU A 31 -25.83 -32.89 31.38
CA LEU A 31 -25.01 -31.85 30.75
C LEU A 31 -25.76 -30.52 30.62
N ALA A 32 -27.09 -30.55 30.44
CA ALA A 32 -27.92 -29.35 30.41
C ALA A 32 -28.14 -28.70 31.80
N ALA A 33 -27.91 -29.45 32.88
CA ALA A 33 -28.04 -28.97 34.26
C ALA A 33 -26.72 -28.48 34.89
N GLN A 34 -25.58 -28.59 34.19
CA GLN A 34 -24.29 -28.08 34.65
C GLN A 34 -24.06 -26.65 34.16
N ASP A 35 -23.66 -25.78 35.10
CA ASP A 35 -23.41 -24.37 34.81
C ASP A 35 -22.01 -24.18 34.22
N TYR A 36 -21.90 -24.42 32.91
CA TYR A 36 -20.65 -24.22 32.18
C TYR A 36 -20.46 -22.76 31.76
N THR A 37 -19.37 -22.11 32.11
CA THR A 37 -19.02 -20.79 31.54
C THR A 37 -18.18 -21.00 30.28
N PHE A 38 -18.54 -20.38 29.16
CA PHE A 38 -17.76 -20.42 27.91
C PHE A 38 -17.60 -19.00 27.35
N GLU A 39 -16.44 -18.41 27.58
CA GLU A 39 -16.18 -16.98 27.33
C GLU A 39 -14.90 -16.79 26.52
N SER A 40 -14.83 -15.70 25.75
CA SER A 40 -13.66 -15.38 24.95
C SER A 40 -12.73 -14.48 25.73
N ALA A 41 -11.44 -14.70 25.54
CA ALA A 41 -10.38 -13.95 26.19
C ALA A 41 -9.64 -13.03 25.21
N GLY A 42 -9.71 -13.33 23.92
CA GLY A 42 -9.07 -12.57 22.87
C GLY A 42 -8.59 -13.43 21.71
N VAL A 43 -8.07 -12.77 20.70
CA VAL A 43 -7.47 -13.38 19.51
C VAL A 43 -6.13 -12.71 19.25
N VAL A 44 -5.11 -13.51 18.97
CA VAL A 44 -3.79 -13.02 18.52
C VAL A 44 -3.49 -13.64 17.17
N PHE A 45 -3.07 -12.82 16.22
CA PHE A 45 -2.54 -13.32 14.95
C PHE A 45 -1.05 -13.65 15.11
N SER A 46 -0.66 -14.87 14.73
CA SER A 46 0.74 -15.30 14.73
C SER A 46 1.33 -15.16 13.33
N ASP A 47 2.19 -14.17 13.13
CA ASP A 47 2.91 -13.93 11.87
C ASP A 47 3.74 -15.15 11.42
N SER A 48 4.31 -15.88 12.38
CA SER A 48 5.19 -17.02 12.13
C SER A 48 4.44 -18.23 11.55
N THR A 49 3.23 -18.47 12.05
CA THR A 49 2.42 -19.65 11.69
C THR A 49 1.29 -19.31 10.75
N GLN A 50 1.01 -18.03 10.53
CA GLN A 50 -0.05 -17.55 9.65
C GLN A 50 -1.44 -18.01 10.11
N THR A 51 -1.65 -17.98 11.43
CA THR A 51 -2.84 -18.50 12.11
C THR A 51 -3.37 -17.54 13.15
N PHE A 52 -4.66 -17.67 13.47
CA PHE A 52 -5.25 -17.06 14.66
C PHE A 52 -5.11 -18.00 15.85
N ASP A 53 -4.49 -17.51 16.91
CA ASP A 53 -4.49 -18.15 18.22
C ASP A 53 -5.66 -17.51 19.01
N VAL A 54 -6.73 -18.29 19.21
CA VAL A 54 -7.94 -17.85 19.90
C VAL A 54 -7.91 -18.35 21.34
N PHE A 55 -8.01 -17.40 22.26
CA PHE A 55 -7.94 -17.61 23.69
C PHE A 55 -9.36 -17.62 24.25
N PHE A 56 -9.72 -18.64 25.03
CA PHE A 56 -11.05 -18.76 25.62
C PHE A 56 -11.02 -19.42 27.01
N LYS A 57 -12.06 -19.14 27.79
CA LYS A 57 -12.27 -19.57 29.18
C LYS A 57 -13.43 -20.56 29.23
N VAL A 58 -13.18 -21.73 29.82
CA VAL A 58 -14.19 -22.79 30.03
C VAL A 58 -14.22 -23.18 31.49
N LEU A 59 -15.32 -22.90 32.19
CA LEU A 59 -15.51 -23.30 33.59
C LEU A 59 -16.65 -24.32 33.71
N ASP A 60 -16.53 -25.27 34.63
CA ASP A 60 -17.58 -26.17 35.10
C ASP A 60 -17.81 -25.84 36.57
N ASN A 61 -18.93 -25.16 36.90
CA ASN A 61 -19.22 -24.71 38.27
C ASN A 61 -18.05 -23.90 38.90
N GLY A 62 -17.46 -22.98 38.11
CA GLY A 62 -16.31 -22.19 38.54
C GLY A 62 -14.94 -22.89 38.44
N ILE A 63 -14.92 -24.21 38.18
CA ILE A 63 -13.68 -24.98 38.05
C ILE A 63 -13.26 -25.01 36.57
N PRO A 64 -12.06 -24.55 36.22
CA PRO A 64 -11.60 -24.54 34.84
C PRO A 64 -11.37 -25.94 34.29
N ILE A 65 -11.91 -26.19 33.10
CA ILE A 65 -11.80 -27.46 32.39
C ILE A 65 -11.03 -27.30 31.06
N LYS A 66 -10.23 -28.31 30.72
CA LYS A 66 -9.51 -28.38 29.43
C LYS A 66 -10.37 -29.12 28.41
N LEU A 67 -10.62 -28.49 27.27
CA LEU A 67 -11.35 -29.10 26.16
C LEU A 67 -10.39 -29.81 25.21
N LYS A 68 -10.85 -30.91 24.59
CA LYS A 68 -10.11 -31.54 23.47
C LYS A 68 -10.46 -30.78 22.20
N SER A 69 -9.50 -30.51 21.32
CA SER A 69 -9.77 -29.72 20.09
C SER A 69 -10.84 -30.35 19.19
N LYS A 70 -10.92 -31.68 19.15
CA LYS A 70 -11.94 -32.40 18.37
C LYS A 70 -13.37 -32.10 18.83
N ASP A 71 -13.51 -31.61 20.06
CA ASP A 71 -14.78 -31.23 20.65
C ASP A 71 -15.10 -29.75 20.35
N ILE A 72 -14.24 -29.02 19.64
CA ILE A 72 -14.46 -27.63 19.26
C ILE A 72 -14.54 -27.54 17.73
N LYS A 73 -15.63 -26.94 17.25
CA LYS A 73 -15.76 -26.50 15.86
C LYS A 73 -15.52 -25.00 15.81
N ALA A 74 -14.88 -24.53 14.75
CA ALA A 74 -14.58 -23.12 14.59
C ALA A 74 -15.06 -22.63 13.22
N PHE A 75 -15.66 -21.45 13.21
CA PHE A 75 -16.24 -20.82 12.03
C PHE A 75 -15.72 -19.39 11.89
N GLU A 76 -15.45 -18.97 10.67
CA GLU A 76 -15.08 -17.61 10.31
C GLU A 76 -16.26 -16.93 9.62
N ILE A 77 -16.65 -15.76 10.14
CA ILE A 77 -17.74 -14.95 9.63
C ILE A 77 -17.17 -13.60 9.18
N ILE A 78 -17.17 -13.36 7.86
CA ILE A 78 -16.76 -12.10 7.22
C ILE A 78 -17.96 -11.55 6.43
N ASP A 79 -18.48 -12.35 5.50
CA ASP A 79 -19.72 -12.11 4.73
C ASP A 79 -20.68 -13.32 4.82
N GLN A 80 -20.11 -14.53 5.00
CA GLN A 80 -20.80 -15.81 5.20
C GLN A 80 -20.06 -16.61 6.26
N GLU A 81 -20.76 -17.52 6.93
CA GLU A 81 -20.19 -18.44 7.91
C GLU A 81 -19.44 -19.58 7.17
N ASN A 82 -18.12 -19.61 7.32
CA ASN A 82 -17.26 -20.63 6.72
C ASN A 82 -16.61 -21.47 7.82
N GLU A 83 -16.75 -22.80 7.76
CA GLU A 83 -16.08 -23.70 8.71
C GLU A 83 -14.55 -23.66 8.48
N MET A 84 -13.79 -23.49 9.56
CA MET A 84 -12.33 -23.45 9.54
C MET A 84 -11.73 -24.81 9.85
N THR A 85 -10.59 -25.12 9.21
CA THR A 85 -9.83 -26.33 9.53
C THR A 85 -9.03 -26.13 10.83
N ASN A 86 -9.32 -26.94 11.85
CA ASN A 86 -8.60 -26.94 13.12
C ASN A 86 -7.35 -27.84 13.04
N TYR A 87 -6.19 -27.37 13.52
CA TYR A 87 -5.05 -28.28 13.81
C TYR A 87 -5.37 -29.14 15.06
N PRO A 88 -4.77 -30.34 15.22
CA PRO A 88 -4.65 -30.96 16.54
C PRO A 88 -4.01 -29.95 17.51
N PRO A 89 -4.52 -29.85 18.74
CA PRO A 89 -4.16 -28.75 19.63
C PRO A 89 -2.70 -28.92 20.06
N LEU A 90 -1.94 -27.83 19.98
CA LEU A 90 -0.86 -27.65 20.94
C LEU A 90 -1.54 -27.34 22.27
N TYR A 91 -1.73 -28.37 23.11
CA TYR A 91 -2.00 -28.12 24.53
C TYR A 91 -0.80 -27.37 25.06
N ARG A 92 -0.95 -26.06 25.25
CA ARG A 92 -0.06 -25.28 26.08
C ARG A 92 -0.86 -24.95 27.33
N ASP A 93 -0.46 -25.58 28.42
CA ASP A 93 -1.03 -25.37 29.74
C ASP A 93 -1.02 -23.87 30.02
N SER A 94 -2.21 -23.27 29.97
CA SER A 94 -2.45 -21.89 30.36
C SER A 94 -3.32 -21.92 31.62
N PHE A 95 -2.98 -21.00 32.51
CA PHE A 95 -3.11 -21.05 33.97
C PHE A 95 -4.54 -21.01 34.51
N VAL A 96 -4.67 -21.27 35.81
CA VAL A 96 -5.88 -21.37 36.69
C VAL A 96 -5.38 -20.98 38.11
N THR A 97 -6.03 -20.23 39.03
CA THR A 97 -7.45 -20.06 39.41
C THR A 97 -7.77 -18.73 40.13
N ASP A 98 -9.06 -18.39 40.12
CA ASP A 98 -9.85 -17.38 40.86
C ASP A 98 -10.12 -17.69 42.37
N SER A 99 -9.39 -18.59 43.02
CA SER A 99 -9.79 -19.09 44.36
C SER A 99 -9.25 -18.30 45.55
N GLY A 100 -8.62 -17.15 45.35
CA GLY A 100 -7.85 -16.47 46.41
C GLY A 100 -6.63 -17.28 46.90
N VAL A 101 -6.32 -18.41 46.26
CA VAL A 101 -5.10 -19.19 46.49
C VAL A 101 -4.04 -18.66 45.52
N LYS A 102 -3.08 -17.90 46.04
CA LYS A 102 -1.92 -17.42 45.27
C LYS A 102 -1.11 -18.62 44.76
N ASP A 103 -0.77 -18.63 43.47
CA ASP A 103 0.05 -19.66 42.84
C ASP A 103 1.41 -19.78 43.55
N THR A 104 1.93 -21.00 43.65
CA THR A 104 3.30 -21.18 44.14
C THR A 104 4.28 -20.77 43.06
N ILE A 105 5.13 -19.78 43.33
CA ILE A 105 6.21 -19.37 42.43
C ILE A 105 7.50 -20.09 42.86
N SER A 106 8.09 -20.87 41.96
CA SER A 106 9.42 -21.44 42.12
C SER A 106 10.41 -20.63 41.30
N ALA A 107 11.15 -19.73 41.94
CA ALA A 107 12.21 -18.96 41.29
C ALA A 107 13.56 -19.64 41.54
N LEU A 108 14.31 -19.99 40.50
CA LEU A 108 15.67 -20.51 40.61
C LEU A 108 16.65 -19.48 40.07
N ILE A 109 17.57 -19.04 40.93
CA ILE A 109 18.73 -18.24 40.57
C ILE A 109 19.89 -19.20 40.34
N LEU A 110 20.37 -19.26 39.10
CA LEU A 110 21.43 -20.16 38.67
C LEU A 110 22.67 -19.37 38.27
N ALA A 111 23.74 -19.46 39.06
CA ALA A 111 24.94 -18.64 38.89
C ALA A 111 26.15 -19.46 38.42
N ASP A 112 26.82 -18.96 37.38
CA ASP A 112 28.05 -19.51 36.84
C ASP A 112 29.25 -19.10 37.72
N LEU A 113 30.13 -20.04 38.04
CA LEU A 113 31.37 -19.79 38.79
C LEU A 113 32.61 -19.81 37.89
N GLY A 114 32.53 -20.42 36.71
CA GLY A 114 33.69 -20.72 35.88
C GLY A 114 33.93 -19.74 34.74
N SER A 115 32.88 -19.10 34.22
CA SER A 115 33.01 -18.10 33.15
C SER A 115 33.14 -16.65 33.66
N LEU A 116 32.92 -16.41 34.95
CA LEU A 116 32.93 -15.07 35.54
C LEU A 116 34.33 -14.66 36.00
N ASP A 117 34.71 -13.40 35.72
CA ASP A 117 35.83 -12.73 36.38
C ASP A 117 35.39 -12.13 37.72
N GLU A 118 36.32 -11.53 38.48
CA GLU A 118 36.02 -10.99 39.82
C GLU A 118 34.92 -9.92 39.78
N ALA A 119 34.97 -9.03 38.77
CA ALA A 119 33.93 -8.03 38.54
C ALA A 119 32.58 -8.69 38.19
N GLY A 120 32.58 -9.71 37.33
CA GLY A 120 31.40 -10.49 36.99
C GLY A 120 30.82 -11.25 38.18
N ALA A 121 31.64 -11.81 39.06
CA ALA A 121 31.19 -12.48 40.28
C ALA A 121 30.52 -11.49 41.25
N GLN A 122 31.10 -10.29 41.44
CA GLN A 122 30.47 -9.23 42.23
C GLN A 122 29.14 -8.78 41.64
N GLN A 123 29.07 -8.62 40.32
CA GLN A 123 27.84 -8.27 39.62
C GLN A 123 26.77 -9.36 39.72
N ALA A 124 27.16 -10.63 39.57
CA ALA A 124 26.25 -11.77 39.74
C ALA A 124 25.68 -11.84 41.17
N ARG A 125 26.48 -11.51 42.21
CA ARG A 125 25.98 -11.39 43.59
C ARG A 125 24.92 -10.30 43.72
N GLN A 126 25.17 -9.12 43.16
CA GLN A 126 24.22 -8.00 43.20
C GLN A 126 22.91 -8.35 42.49
N LEU A 127 22.97 -8.98 41.32
CA LEU A 127 21.79 -9.37 40.55
C LEU A 127 21.02 -10.53 41.21
N ALA A 128 21.73 -11.49 41.80
CA ALA A 128 21.12 -12.55 42.58
C ALA A 128 20.41 -11.99 43.84
N GLU A 129 21.01 -11.02 44.51
CA GLU A 129 20.36 -10.33 45.63
C GLU A 129 19.13 -9.54 45.18
N GLN A 130 19.21 -8.78 44.09
CA GLN A 130 18.06 -8.06 43.53
C GLN A 130 16.92 -9.03 43.16
N ALA A 131 17.23 -10.15 42.52
CA ALA A 131 16.25 -11.18 42.19
C ALA A 131 15.62 -11.77 43.48
N TYR A 132 16.43 -12.10 44.49
CA TYR A 132 15.92 -12.57 45.77
C TYR A 132 14.96 -11.57 46.42
N GLN A 133 15.30 -10.28 46.47
CA GLN A 133 14.43 -9.25 47.03
C GLN A 133 13.11 -9.14 46.26
N LEU A 134 13.15 -9.27 44.94
CA LEU A 134 11.96 -9.23 44.09
C LEU A 134 10.99 -10.38 44.39
N PHE A 135 11.50 -11.60 44.60
CA PHE A 135 10.68 -12.79 44.80
C PHE A 135 10.32 -13.08 46.27
N SER A 136 11.19 -12.76 47.23
CA SER A 136 10.98 -13.05 48.66
C SER A 136 9.84 -12.26 49.30
N GLY A 137 9.49 -11.10 48.73
CA GLY A 137 8.34 -10.29 49.17
C GLY A 137 6.97 -10.83 48.73
N GLN A 138 6.92 -11.88 47.90
CA GLN A 138 5.67 -12.41 47.36
C GLN A 138 5.20 -13.64 48.14
N ALA A 139 3.93 -13.62 48.56
CA ALA A 139 3.29 -14.78 49.18
C ALA A 139 3.32 -16.01 48.24
N ASN A 140 3.57 -17.19 48.81
CA ASN A 140 3.70 -18.48 48.12
C ASN A 140 4.89 -18.59 47.15
N THR A 141 5.95 -17.80 47.34
CA THR A 141 7.16 -17.89 46.53
C THR A 141 8.28 -18.65 47.25
N GLN A 142 8.90 -19.59 46.55
CA GLN A 142 10.12 -20.28 46.95
C GLN A 142 11.25 -19.85 46.04
N VAL A 143 12.26 -19.20 46.62
CA VAL A 143 13.49 -18.83 45.91
C VAL A 143 14.52 -19.92 46.15
N TRP A 144 14.96 -20.54 45.08
CA TRP A 144 16.01 -21.54 45.04
C TRP A 144 17.27 -20.90 44.46
N PHE A 145 18.41 -21.36 44.92
CA PHE A 145 19.71 -20.91 44.45
C PHE A 145 20.59 -22.10 44.13
N SER A 146 21.27 -22.06 43.00
CA SER A 146 22.25 -23.05 42.59
C SER A 146 23.43 -22.37 41.91
N THR A 147 24.59 -22.99 42.02
CA THR A 147 25.82 -22.58 41.34
C THR A 147 26.34 -23.69 40.46
N PHE A 148 27.00 -23.33 39.36
CA PHE A 148 27.65 -24.32 38.51
C PHE A 148 29.02 -23.84 38.03
N GLY A 149 29.97 -24.77 37.91
CA GLY A 149 31.30 -24.57 37.34
C GLY A 149 31.72 -25.86 36.64
N SER A 150 32.82 -26.47 37.08
CA SER A 150 33.09 -27.89 36.79
C SER A 150 31.97 -28.76 37.37
N GLU A 151 31.52 -28.51 38.59
CA GLU A 151 30.41 -29.25 39.18
C GLU A 151 29.09 -28.47 39.10
N VAL A 152 27.98 -29.18 38.92
CA VAL A 152 26.62 -28.62 38.98
C VAL A 152 26.10 -28.82 40.39
N GLY A 153 25.98 -27.73 41.15
CA GLY A 153 25.47 -27.76 42.51
C GLY A 153 23.98 -28.14 42.57
N PRO A 154 23.50 -28.71 43.68
CA PRO A 154 22.07 -28.90 43.89
C PRO A 154 21.39 -27.56 44.17
N ALA A 155 20.13 -27.41 43.75
CA ALA A 155 19.31 -26.26 44.11
C ALA A 155 19.02 -26.25 45.62
N GLN A 156 19.34 -25.16 46.30
CA GLN A 156 19.15 -24.96 47.74
C GLN A 156 18.12 -23.86 47.97
N LEU A 157 17.21 -24.06 48.93
CA LEU A 157 16.21 -23.04 49.28
C LEU A 157 16.91 -21.83 49.92
N MET A 158 16.70 -20.66 49.35
CA MET A 158 17.24 -19.38 49.81
C MET A 158 16.23 -18.72 50.75
N THR A 159 16.54 -18.70 52.04
CA THR A 159 15.79 -18.02 53.10
C THR A 159 16.54 -16.76 53.53
N SER A 160 15.91 -15.90 54.34
CA SER A 160 16.59 -14.71 54.89
C SER A 160 17.84 -15.07 55.70
N GLU A 161 17.87 -16.25 56.32
CA GLU A 161 19.00 -16.77 57.09
C GLU A 161 20.10 -17.38 56.20
N SER A 162 19.74 -18.06 55.11
CA SER A 162 20.71 -18.72 54.22
C SER A 162 21.21 -17.82 53.09
N LYS A 163 20.53 -16.70 52.79
CA LYS A 163 20.81 -15.79 51.68
C LYS A 163 22.29 -15.40 51.59
N ASP A 164 22.85 -14.82 52.65
CA ASP A 164 24.21 -14.29 52.62
C ASP A 164 25.26 -15.41 52.45
N SER A 165 25.04 -16.57 53.09
CA SER A 165 25.90 -17.74 52.94
C SER A 165 25.84 -18.33 51.52
N LEU A 166 24.67 -18.34 50.89
CA LEU A 166 24.49 -18.83 49.52
C LEU A 166 25.08 -17.87 48.49
N LEU A 167 24.86 -16.57 48.62
CA LEU A 167 25.44 -15.56 47.74
C LEU A 167 26.97 -15.50 47.86
N ALA A 168 27.52 -15.78 49.05
CA ALA A 168 28.96 -15.90 49.25
C ALA A 168 29.60 -17.05 48.45
N LYS A 169 28.81 -18.03 47.95
CA LYS A 169 29.30 -19.10 47.07
C LYS A 169 29.59 -18.62 45.65
N ILE A 170 29.07 -17.45 45.24
CA ILE A 170 29.40 -16.84 43.95
C ILE A 170 30.81 -16.27 44.04
N GLN A 171 31.81 -17.11 43.84
CA GLN A 171 33.23 -16.76 43.80
C GLN A 171 33.78 -17.15 42.43
N THR A 172 34.85 -16.50 42.01
CA THR A 172 35.59 -16.95 40.83
C THR A 172 36.13 -18.36 41.11
N GLY A 173 35.59 -19.35 40.43
CA GLY A 173 35.91 -20.76 40.60
C GLY A 173 36.98 -21.24 39.61
N ASP A 174 37.07 -22.57 39.47
CA ASP A 174 37.81 -23.20 38.39
C ASP A 174 37.28 -22.69 37.05
N ARG A 175 38.17 -22.36 36.09
CA ARG A 175 37.84 -21.69 34.81
C ARG A 175 36.98 -22.51 33.84
N SER A 176 36.29 -23.54 34.32
CA SER A 176 35.40 -24.42 33.58
C SER A 176 33.95 -24.19 33.95
N SER A 177 33.09 -24.15 32.94
CA SER A 177 31.66 -23.93 33.09
C SER A 177 30.89 -25.02 32.35
N ASP A 178 30.19 -25.88 33.08
CA ASP A 178 29.30 -26.91 32.55
C ASP A 178 27.87 -26.36 32.37
N LEU A 179 27.76 -25.29 31.57
CA LEU A 179 26.54 -24.52 31.34
C LEU A 179 25.41 -25.39 30.79
N TYR A 180 25.68 -26.23 29.79
CA TYR A 180 24.64 -26.99 29.11
C TYR A 180 24.01 -28.04 30.03
N ARG A 181 24.84 -28.77 30.80
CA ARG A 181 24.35 -29.71 31.82
C ARG A 181 23.56 -28.99 32.90
N SER A 182 24.08 -27.87 33.39
CA SER A 182 23.46 -27.07 34.45
C SER A 182 22.04 -26.63 34.07
N VAL A 183 21.89 -26.00 32.89
CA VAL A 183 20.58 -25.60 32.37
C VAL A 183 19.68 -26.82 32.15
N PHE A 184 20.19 -27.88 31.52
CA PHE A 184 19.41 -29.09 31.24
C PHE A 184 18.87 -29.74 32.50
N GLN A 185 19.71 -29.92 33.52
CA GLN A 185 19.35 -30.56 34.78
C GLN A 185 18.33 -29.73 35.55
N HIS A 186 18.59 -28.44 35.73
CA HIS A 186 17.72 -27.58 36.52
C HIS A 186 16.38 -27.29 35.84
N VAL A 187 16.35 -27.12 34.52
CA VAL A 187 15.09 -27.01 33.77
C VAL A 187 14.26 -28.29 33.93
N ARG A 188 14.90 -29.47 33.84
CA ARG A 188 14.21 -30.76 34.04
C ARG A 188 13.69 -30.93 35.46
N ASP A 189 14.43 -30.49 36.46
CA ASP A 189 14.02 -30.59 37.87
C ASP A 189 12.89 -29.61 38.20
N MET A 190 12.99 -28.37 37.73
CA MET A 190 11.91 -27.39 37.84
C MET A 190 10.65 -27.81 37.06
N LYS A 191 10.76 -28.57 35.96
CA LYS A 191 9.60 -29.10 35.25
C LYS A 191 8.72 -29.99 36.14
N LYS A 192 9.31 -30.64 37.16
CA LYS A 192 8.61 -31.50 38.12
C LYS A 192 7.85 -30.72 39.20
N THR A 193 8.16 -29.43 39.41
CA THR A 193 7.46 -28.61 40.40
C THR A 193 6.13 -28.10 39.84
N GLY A 194 5.16 -27.82 40.72
CA GLY A 194 3.90 -27.18 40.34
C GLY A 194 4.02 -25.64 40.33
N GLY A 195 3.04 -24.96 39.73
CA GLY A 195 2.96 -23.50 39.71
C GLY A 195 3.92 -22.81 38.73
N LYS A 196 4.11 -21.50 38.91
CA LYS A 196 4.96 -20.67 38.04
C LYS A 196 6.43 -20.93 38.33
N LYS A 197 7.24 -21.02 37.28
CA LYS A 197 8.67 -21.31 37.33
C LYS A 197 9.43 -20.17 36.67
N VAL A 198 10.44 -19.68 37.35
CA VAL A 198 11.34 -18.66 36.82
C VAL A 198 12.77 -19.14 36.95
N LEU A 199 13.49 -19.24 35.86
CA LEU A 199 14.93 -19.49 35.86
C LEU A 199 15.66 -18.20 35.50
N ILE A 200 16.47 -17.69 36.43
CA ILE A 200 17.39 -16.57 36.19
C ILE A 200 18.78 -17.17 36.04
N LEU A 201 19.31 -17.12 34.82
CA LEU A 201 20.63 -17.65 34.48
C LEU A 201 21.65 -16.51 34.46
N LEU A 202 22.56 -16.50 35.43
CA LEU A 202 23.64 -15.52 35.56
C LEU A 202 24.95 -16.14 35.06
N SER A 203 25.35 -15.86 33.81
CA SER A 203 26.49 -16.55 33.18
C SER A 203 27.19 -15.70 32.10
N GLY A 204 28.47 -15.98 31.84
CA GLY A 204 29.16 -15.49 30.65
C GLY A 204 28.75 -16.22 29.36
N GLY A 205 27.90 -17.26 29.42
CA GLY A 205 27.40 -17.98 28.24
C GLY A 205 28.37 -18.99 27.63
N VAL A 206 29.59 -19.10 28.16
CA VAL A 206 30.62 -20.02 27.67
C VAL A 206 30.47 -21.39 28.31
N ASN A 207 30.33 -22.44 27.49
CA ASN A 207 30.35 -23.83 27.95
C ASN A 207 31.75 -24.43 27.76
N SER A 208 32.47 -24.71 28.85
CA SER A 208 33.84 -25.22 28.89
C SER A 208 33.99 -26.43 29.82
N TYR A 209 33.26 -27.51 29.52
CA TYR A 209 33.21 -28.75 30.30
C TYR A 209 34.48 -29.63 30.23
N LEU A 210 35.53 -29.22 29.50
CA LEU A 210 36.72 -30.05 29.25
C LEU A 210 37.51 -30.42 30.51
N SER A 211 37.40 -29.66 31.60
CA SER A 211 38.03 -30.02 32.87
C SER A 211 37.18 -30.99 33.70
N ASN A 212 35.97 -31.34 33.25
CA ASN A 212 34.98 -32.12 34.00
C ASN A 212 34.99 -33.60 33.57
N SER A 213 36.17 -34.20 33.56
CA SER A 213 36.38 -35.50 32.91
C SER A 213 35.63 -36.65 33.59
N GLU A 214 35.38 -36.59 34.90
CA GLU A 214 34.80 -37.72 35.65
C GLU A 214 33.31 -37.97 35.32
N TYR A 215 32.48 -36.93 35.19
CA TYR A 215 31.08 -37.09 34.82
C TYR A 215 30.89 -37.56 33.37
N TYR A 216 31.71 -37.04 32.46
CA TYR A 216 31.65 -37.36 31.03
C TYR A 216 32.44 -38.61 30.62
N GLN A 217 33.13 -39.28 31.56
CA GLN A 217 33.70 -40.61 31.32
C GLN A 217 32.62 -41.66 31.03
N THR A 218 31.40 -41.48 31.54
CA THR A 218 30.30 -42.46 31.42
C THR A 218 29.08 -41.94 30.67
N ARG A 219 29.08 -40.67 30.24
CA ARG A 219 27.93 -40.00 29.60
C ARG A 219 28.41 -39.09 28.47
N LEU A 220 27.58 -38.96 27.43
CA LEU A 220 27.85 -37.99 26.37
C LEU A 220 27.65 -36.55 26.89
N PRO A 221 28.52 -35.60 26.50
CA PRO A 221 28.30 -34.19 26.77
C PRO A 221 27.04 -33.68 26.08
N TYR A 222 26.28 -32.86 26.81
CA TYR A 222 25.16 -32.14 26.23
C TYR A 222 25.68 -31.15 25.20
N ASP A 223 24.95 -30.98 24.11
CA ASP A 223 25.21 -29.93 23.13
C ASP A 223 24.14 -28.83 23.17
N THR A 224 24.30 -27.80 22.33
CA THR A 224 23.34 -26.69 22.23
C THR A 224 21.95 -27.16 21.78
N SER A 225 21.90 -28.18 20.92
CA SER A 225 20.65 -28.70 20.36
C SER A 225 19.81 -29.41 21.42
N ASP A 226 20.46 -30.11 22.36
CA ASP A 226 19.80 -30.75 23.50
C ASP A 226 19.12 -29.72 24.40
N VAL A 227 19.83 -28.62 24.71
CA VAL A 227 19.31 -27.54 25.55
C VAL A 227 18.16 -26.83 24.84
N PHE A 228 18.31 -26.45 23.57
CA PHE A 228 17.25 -25.77 22.83
C PHE A 228 16.02 -26.65 22.64
N ARG A 229 16.19 -27.96 22.42
CA ARG A 229 15.07 -28.90 22.35
C ARG A 229 14.31 -28.98 23.67
N LEU A 230 15.03 -29.01 24.80
CA LEU A 230 14.42 -29.01 26.12
C LEU A 230 13.65 -27.70 26.37
N VAL A 231 14.28 -26.55 26.11
CA VAL A 231 13.68 -25.22 26.32
C VAL A 231 12.47 -24.99 25.41
N SER A 232 12.55 -25.42 24.15
CA SER A 232 11.41 -25.36 23.20
C SER A 232 10.23 -26.27 23.62
N SER A 233 10.47 -27.24 24.53
CA SER A 233 9.44 -28.14 25.06
C SER A 233 8.77 -27.64 26.35
N LEU A 234 9.14 -26.45 26.82
CA LEU A 234 8.53 -25.83 27.98
C LEU A 234 7.11 -25.32 27.65
N ASP A 235 6.36 -24.99 28.69
CA ASP A 235 5.07 -24.31 28.60
C ASP A 235 5.22 -22.86 29.08
N TYR A 236 4.13 -22.08 29.02
CA TYR A 236 4.16 -20.67 29.46
C TYR A 236 4.30 -20.50 30.99
N SER A 237 4.21 -21.59 31.78
CA SER A 237 4.52 -21.60 33.22
C SER A 237 5.99 -21.48 33.53
N PHE A 238 6.83 -21.66 32.52
CA PHE A 238 8.27 -21.53 32.64
C PHE A 238 8.75 -20.26 31.95
N SER A 239 9.30 -19.34 32.73
CA SER A 239 10.05 -18.21 32.22
C SER A 239 11.54 -18.39 32.46
N LEU A 240 12.32 -18.01 31.47
CA LEU A 240 13.76 -18.15 31.43
C LEU A 240 14.39 -16.80 31.06
N PHE A 241 15.26 -16.32 31.94
CA PHE A 241 15.90 -15.01 31.84
C PHE A 241 17.42 -15.17 31.85
N PRO A 242 18.06 -15.26 30.68
CA PRO A 242 19.51 -15.27 30.56
C PRO A 242 20.06 -13.85 30.78
N VAL A 243 21.03 -13.73 31.69
CA VAL A 243 21.74 -12.50 31.99
C VAL A 243 23.22 -12.71 31.70
N ALA A 244 23.75 -11.98 30.71
CA ALA A 244 25.16 -12.04 30.38
C ALA A 244 25.99 -11.22 31.37
N ILE A 245 27.01 -11.85 31.98
CA ILE A 245 27.84 -11.26 33.02
C ILE A 245 29.32 -11.61 32.78
N GLY A 246 30.23 -10.71 33.17
CA GLY A 246 31.68 -10.91 33.06
C GLY A 246 32.29 -10.39 31.76
N SER A 247 33.62 -10.38 31.65
CA SER A 247 34.34 -9.88 30.47
C SER A 247 34.31 -10.81 29.26
N LYS A 248 34.09 -12.11 29.45
CA LYS A 248 34.03 -13.13 28.37
C LYS A 248 32.59 -13.59 28.16
N LYS A 249 31.85 -12.85 27.32
CA LYS A 249 30.44 -13.11 27.02
C LYS A 249 30.30 -13.85 25.69
N ASP A 250 29.71 -15.05 25.71
CA ASP A 250 29.05 -15.64 24.54
C ASP A 250 27.57 -15.27 24.57
N GLU A 251 27.28 -14.08 24.03
CA GLU A 251 25.91 -13.60 23.92
C GLU A 251 25.08 -14.41 22.92
N GLY A 252 25.73 -15.12 21.99
CA GLY A 252 25.07 -15.86 20.92
C GLY A 252 24.20 -16.98 21.47
N PHE A 253 24.77 -17.80 22.36
CA PHE A 253 24.03 -18.87 23.02
C PHE A 253 22.91 -18.32 23.91
N LEU A 254 23.20 -17.32 24.77
CA LEU A 254 22.22 -16.77 25.71
C LEU A 254 21.03 -16.09 25.01
N LYS A 255 21.27 -15.39 23.89
CA LYS A 255 20.20 -14.82 23.05
C LYS A 255 19.34 -15.90 22.42
N GLN A 256 19.96 -16.94 21.86
CA GLN A 256 19.22 -18.07 21.28
C GLN A 256 18.42 -18.83 22.34
N LEU A 257 18.95 -18.97 23.55
CA LEU A 257 18.26 -19.63 24.66
C LEU A 257 16.93 -18.95 24.99
N ALA A 258 16.89 -17.61 25.02
CA ALA A 258 15.66 -16.85 25.20
C ALA A 258 14.69 -17.01 24.00
N VAL A 259 15.20 -16.97 22.77
CA VAL A 259 14.38 -17.12 21.53
C VAL A 259 13.71 -18.50 21.44
N HIS A 260 14.39 -19.54 21.91
CA HIS A 260 13.85 -20.90 21.94
C HIS A 260 12.83 -21.12 23.07
N SER A 261 12.72 -20.21 24.03
CA SER A 261 11.71 -20.29 25.08
C SER A 261 10.33 -19.92 24.54
N PRO A 262 9.26 -20.66 24.90
CA PRO A 262 7.92 -20.35 24.42
C PRO A 262 7.34 -19.07 25.03
N ALA A 263 7.83 -18.60 26.19
CA ALA A 263 7.25 -17.46 26.89
C ALA A 263 7.66 -16.12 26.24
N PRO A 264 6.70 -15.27 25.82
CA PRO A 264 7.02 -14.02 25.10
C PRO A 264 7.66 -12.96 26.01
N SER A 265 7.58 -13.14 27.33
CA SER A 265 8.26 -12.30 28.31
C SER A 265 9.75 -12.63 28.45
N ASP A 266 10.18 -13.80 27.95
CA ASP A 266 11.55 -14.25 28.11
C ASP A 266 12.48 -13.41 27.25
N ALA A 267 13.48 -12.84 27.90
CA ALA A 267 14.38 -11.90 27.28
C ALA A 267 15.80 -12.11 27.79
N TYR A 268 16.72 -12.05 26.83
CA TYR A 268 18.12 -11.85 27.12
C TYR A 268 18.34 -10.44 27.71
N SER A 269 19.22 -10.35 28.70
CA SER A 269 19.64 -9.09 29.27
C SER A 269 21.14 -9.04 29.42
N ASP A 270 21.71 -7.85 29.25
CA ASP A 270 23.13 -7.62 29.45
C ASP A 270 23.33 -6.91 30.79
N ALA A 271 24.09 -7.53 31.70
CA ALA A 271 24.55 -6.91 32.95
C ALA A 271 23.46 -6.39 33.91
N ALA A 272 22.18 -6.66 33.67
CA ALA A 272 21.05 -6.19 34.47
C ALA A 272 19.89 -7.20 34.43
N LEU A 273 19.01 -7.19 35.44
CA LEU A 273 17.78 -7.98 35.38
C LEU A 273 16.85 -7.43 34.28
N PRO A 274 16.11 -8.30 33.56
CA PRO A 274 15.18 -7.86 32.51
C PRO A 274 14.06 -6.97 33.07
N LYS A 275 13.74 -5.87 32.37
CA LYS A 275 12.63 -4.95 32.75
C LYS A 275 11.25 -5.62 32.82
N GLY A 276 11.09 -6.79 32.22
CA GLY A 276 9.85 -7.60 32.29
C GLY A 276 9.71 -8.45 33.55
N LEU A 277 10.79 -8.67 34.31
CA LEU A 277 10.79 -9.56 35.47
C LEU A 277 9.84 -9.06 36.56
N GLU A 278 9.79 -7.76 36.83
CA GLU A 278 8.88 -7.15 37.81
C GLU A 278 7.41 -7.34 37.40
N SER A 279 7.11 -7.27 36.10
CA SER A 279 5.75 -7.48 35.58
C SER A 279 5.27 -8.93 35.72
N PHE A 280 6.20 -9.89 35.70
CA PHE A 280 5.91 -11.31 35.96
C PHE A 280 5.53 -11.56 37.43
N VAL A 281 6.13 -10.79 38.34
CA VAL A 281 5.99 -10.92 39.79
C VAL A 281 4.80 -10.11 40.33
N GLY A 282 4.58 -8.89 39.83
CA GLY A 282 3.55 -7.96 40.31
C GLY A 282 2.16 -8.19 39.75
N LYS A 283 2.01 -9.00 38.70
CA LYS A 283 0.71 -9.36 38.17
C LYS A 283 0.22 -10.67 38.79
N SER A 284 -0.58 -10.53 39.85
CA SER A 284 -1.70 -11.46 40.07
C SER A 284 -2.68 -11.27 38.91
N GLU A 285 -2.30 -11.73 37.72
CA GLU A 285 -3.13 -11.68 36.53
C GLU A 285 -4.34 -12.57 36.79
N VAL A 286 -5.50 -11.92 36.94
CA VAL A 286 -6.81 -12.56 36.79
C VAL A 286 -6.83 -13.18 35.39
N LEU A 287 -7.20 -14.45 35.32
CA LEU A 287 -7.20 -15.23 34.08
C LEU A 287 -7.85 -14.46 32.92
N HIS A 288 -7.17 -14.38 31.78
CA HIS A 288 -7.84 -14.13 30.49
C HIS A 288 -8.39 -15.44 29.90
N SER A 289 -7.63 -16.55 29.81
CA SER A 289 -8.07 -17.82 29.18
C SER A 289 -7.46 -19.09 29.80
N ASN A 290 -8.16 -20.23 29.72
CA ASN A 290 -7.64 -21.55 30.12
C ASN A 290 -7.51 -22.56 28.95
N ASN A 291 -7.89 -22.14 27.74
CA ASN A 291 -7.75 -22.92 26.52
C ASN A 291 -7.33 -22.00 25.36
N VAL A 292 -6.54 -22.55 24.43
CA VAL A 292 -6.12 -21.88 23.18
C VAL A 292 -6.35 -22.82 22.01
N ILE A 293 -6.94 -22.30 20.94
CA ILE A 293 -7.07 -23.03 19.67
C ILE A 293 -6.43 -22.23 18.54
N ARG A 294 -5.69 -22.93 17.68
CA ARG A 294 -5.04 -22.36 16.50
C ARG A 294 -5.88 -22.63 15.26
N LEU A 295 -6.25 -21.56 14.56
CA LEU A 295 -7.19 -21.58 13.44
C LEU A 295 -6.51 -21.04 12.19
N PHE A 296 -6.75 -21.69 11.04
CA PHE A 296 -6.38 -21.11 9.76
C PHE A 296 -7.47 -20.18 9.24
N PRO A 297 -7.14 -18.93 8.90
CA PRO A 297 -8.07 -18.06 8.20
C PRO A 297 -8.48 -18.66 6.85
N VAL A 298 -9.78 -18.61 6.55
CA VAL A 298 -10.33 -18.92 5.22
C VAL A 298 -9.95 -17.80 4.26
N ASP A 299 -10.18 -16.54 4.67
CA ASP A 299 -9.70 -15.38 3.92
C ASP A 299 -8.31 -14.93 4.45
N ARG A 300 -7.29 -15.09 3.60
CA ARG A 300 -5.90 -14.73 3.92
C ARG A 300 -5.53 -13.29 3.61
N VAL A 301 -6.52 -12.45 3.30
CA VAL A 301 -6.33 -11.06 2.93
C VAL A 301 -7.06 -10.19 3.94
N GLN A 302 -6.33 -9.30 4.59
CA GLN A 302 -6.90 -8.35 5.52
C GLN A 302 -7.20 -7.03 4.80
N ARG A 303 -8.45 -6.56 4.91
CA ARG A 303 -8.95 -5.36 4.21
C ARG A 303 -9.54 -4.31 5.16
N GLY A 304 -9.30 -4.44 6.46
CA GLY A 304 -9.94 -3.61 7.48
C GLY A 304 -11.43 -3.92 7.67
N ARG A 305 -11.85 -5.18 7.42
CA ARG A 305 -13.21 -5.67 7.68
C ARG A 305 -13.35 -6.10 9.15
N THR A 306 -14.58 -6.13 9.64
CA THR A 306 -14.87 -6.80 10.91
C THR A 306 -14.88 -8.30 10.65
N ARG A 307 -13.96 -9.04 11.28
CA ARG A 307 -13.88 -10.50 11.21
C ARG A 307 -14.37 -11.08 12.53
N THR A 308 -15.31 -12.02 12.47
CA THR A 308 -15.83 -12.71 13.66
C THR A 308 -15.43 -14.17 13.62
N LEU A 309 -14.74 -14.63 14.65
CA LEU A 309 -14.41 -16.03 14.87
C LEU A 309 -15.41 -16.60 15.86
N LYS A 310 -16.16 -17.61 15.44
CA LYS A 310 -17.15 -18.32 16.24
C LYS A 310 -16.60 -19.68 16.62
N LEU A 311 -16.51 -19.96 17.92
CA LEU A 311 -16.16 -21.29 18.44
C LEU A 311 -17.43 -21.94 18.99
N VAL A 312 -17.64 -23.22 18.64
CA VAL A 312 -18.77 -24.03 19.11
C VAL A 312 -18.22 -25.25 19.84
N TRP A 313 -18.58 -25.40 21.11
CA TRP A 313 -18.25 -26.58 21.89
C TRP A 313 -19.24 -27.70 21.54
N GLY A 314 -18.80 -28.68 20.75
CA GLY A 314 -19.63 -29.74 20.20
C GLY A 314 -20.29 -30.69 21.22
N VAL A 315 -19.85 -30.70 22.47
CA VAL A 315 -20.46 -31.52 23.55
C VAL A 315 -21.66 -30.83 24.17
N THR A 316 -21.59 -29.52 24.41
CA THR A 316 -22.64 -28.75 25.10
C THR A 316 -23.47 -27.88 24.15
N GLY A 317 -22.98 -27.63 22.94
CA GLY A 317 -23.54 -26.69 21.99
C GLY A 317 -23.31 -25.22 22.35
N LYS A 318 -22.58 -24.91 23.43
CA LYS A 318 -22.28 -23.51 23.79
C LYS A 318 -21.35 -22.88 22.75
N GLU A 319 -21.60 -21.61 22.47
CA GLU A 319 -20.89 -20.86 21.45
C GLU A 319 -20.21 -19.62 22.05
N VAL A 320 -19.07 -19.24 21.50
CA VAL A 320 -18.43 -17.96 21.83
C VAL A 320 -17.92 -17.29 20.56
N ASN A 321 -18.16 -15.99 20.47
CA ASN A 321 -17.76 -15.17 19.33
C ASN A 321 -16.66 -14.21 19.74
N VAL A 322 -15.68 -14.03 18.86
CA VAL A 322 -14.68 -12.97 18.96
C VAL A 322 -14.66 -12.17 17.69
N SER A 323 -15.12 -10.93 17.78
CA SER A 323 -15.11 -9.98 16.67
C SER A 323 -13.94 -9.01 16.83
N PHE A 324 -13.17 -8.80 15.77
CA PHE A 324 -12.11 -7.80 15.72
C PHE A 324 -12.07 -7.15 14.33
N LYS A 325 -11.57 -5.91 14.25
CA LYS A 325 -11.26 -5.30 12.97
C LYS A 325 -9.91 -5.82 12.48
N GLU A 326 -9.88 -6.35 11.26
CA GLU A 326 -8.67 -6.74 10.57
C GLU A 326 -7.73 -5.53 10.38
N ALA A 327 -6.43 -5.78 10.23
CA ALA A 327 -5.51 -4.76 9.76
C ALA A 327 -5.71 -4.49 8.25
N GLY A 328 -4.96 -3.54 7.70
CA GLY A 328 -5.05 -3.16 6.29
C GLY A 328 -6.30 -2.33 5.95
N SER A 329 -6.42 -1.97 4.68
CA SER A 329 -7.52 -1.18 4.16
C SER A 329 -7.94 -1.66 2.76
N PRO A 330 -9.07 -1.21 2.21
CA PRO A 330 -9.44 -1.47 0.82
C PRO A 330 -8.42 -0.89 -0.15
N ASN A 331 -7.69 0.15 0.24
CA ASN A 331 -6.66 0.83 -0.58
C ASN A 331 -5.30 0.12 -0.49
N ASN A 332 -5.03 -0.49 0.67
CA ASN A 332 -3.82 -1.23 0.98
C ASN A 332 -4.16 -2.54 1.70
N PRO A 333 -4.69 -3.53 0.97
CA PRO A 333 -4.95 -4.85 1.54
C PRO A 333 -3.63 -5.50 1.95
N GLN A 334 -3.62 -6.13 3.13
CA GLN A 334 -2.45 -6.82 3.65
C GLN A 334 -2.64 -8.34 3.53
N PRO A 335 -1.82 -9.04 2.73
CA PRO A 335 -1.83 -10.49 2.74
C PRO A 335 -1.28 -10.97 4.09
N LEU A 336 -1.93 -11.96 4.68
CA LEU A 336 -1.42 -12.61 5.89
C LEU A 336 -0.06 -13.26 5.59
N ALA A 337 0.02 -14.06 4.52
CA ALA A 337 1.23 -14.78 4.17
C ALA A 337 2.28 -13.85 3.50
N ARG A 338 3.49 -13.79 4.07
CA ARG A 338 4.65 -13.15 3.40
C ARG A 338 5.03 -13.95 2.16
N THR A 339 4.76 -13.38 0.99
CA THR A 339 5.13 -13.95 -0.31
C THR A 339 6.50 -13.45 -0.76
N GLY A 340 7.52 -14.28 -0.57
CA GLY A 340 8.83 -14.11 -1.21
C GLY A 340 9.67 -12.91 -0.76
N SER A 341 10.76 -12.64 -1.51
CA SER A 341 11.65 -11.50 -1.26
C SER A 341 11.01 -10.20 -1.74
N ALA A 342 10.82 -9.24 -0.83
CA ALA A 342 10.27 -7.91 -1.15
C ALA A 342 11.07 -7.20 -2.26
N VAL A 343 12.39 -7.41 -2.29
CA VAL A 343 13.28 -6.83 -3.31
C VAL A 343 13.07 -7.48 -4.67
N ALA A 344 12.90 -8.81 -4.72
CA ALA A 344 12.63 -9.51 -5.98
C ALA A 344 11.28 -9.08 -6.58
N ASN A 345 10.23 -9.02 -5.74
CA ASN A 345 8.91 -8.56 -6.16
C ASN A 345 8.96 -7.12 -6.67
N PHE A 346 9.73 -6.24 -6.02
CA PHE A 346 9.94 -4.87 -6.48
C PHE A 346 10.54 -4.81 -7.89
N PHE A 347 11.64 -5.52 -8.16
CA PHE A 347 12.27 -5.49 -9.48
C PHE A 347 11.39 -6.10 -10.56
N GLN A 348 10.67 -7.18 -10.26
CA GLN A 348 9.71 -7.78 -11.18
C GLN A 348 8.61 -6.77 -11.55
N GLN A 349 7.99 -6.13 -10.55
CA GLN A 349 6.94 -5.13 -10.78
C GLN A 349 7.48 -3.90 -11.50
N LEU A 350 8.71 -3.47 -11.21
CA LEU A 350 9.38 -2.36 -11.90
C LEU A 350 9.56 -2.65 -13.39
N LEU A 351 10.02 -3.86 -13.75
CA LEU A 351 10.18 -4.27 -15.15
C LEU A 351 8.83 -4.32 -15.87
N ILE A 352 7.78 -4.85 -15.22
CA ILE A 352 6.41 -4.86 -15.76
C ILE A 352 5.91 -3.42 -15.98
N ALA A 353 6.15 -2.52 -15.02
CA ALA A 353 5.73 -1.13 -15.10
C ALA A 353 6.44 -0.38 -16.24
N ILE A 354 7.76 -0.55 -16.37
CA ILE A 354 8.55 0.01 -17.48
C ILE A 354 8.06 -0.56 -18.80
N GLY A 355 7.82 -1.87 -18.88
CA GLY A 355 7.27 -2.53 -20.06
C GLY A 355 5.89 -1.98 -20.45
N LEU A 356 5.02 -1.71 -19.47
CA LEU A 356 3.68 -1.17 -19.70
C LEU A 356 3.74 0.29 -20.17
N VAL A 357 4.39 1.18 -19.42
CA VAL A 357 4.45 2.62 -19.76
C VAL A 357 5.30 2.86 -21.02
N GLY A 358 6.43 2.16 -21.15
CA GLY A 358 7.30 2.21 -22.32
C GLY A 358 6.68 1.54 -23.55
N GLY A 359 5.98 0.42 -23.37
CA GLY A 359 5.22 -0.23 -24.44
C GLY A 359 4.10 0.64 -24.98
N MET A 360 3.37 1.33 -24.10
CA MET A 360 2.36 2.32 -24.51
C MET A 360 2.98 3.51 -25.25
N LEU A 361 4.16 4.00 -24.81
CA LEU A 361 4.90 5.03 -25.54
C LEU A 361 5.26 4.56 -26.95
N ALA A 362 5.83 3.36 -27.08
CA ALA A 362 6.19 2.78 -28.37
C ALA A 362 4.96 2.60 -29.26
N LEU A 363 3.85 2.14 -28.71
CA LEU A 363 2.58 2.02 -29.43
C LEU A 363 2.11 3.39 -29.97
N PHE A 364 2.14 4.44 -29.15
CA PHE A 364 1.73 5.76 -29.60
C PHE A 364 2.72 6.42 -30.57
N GLN A 365 4.01 6.16 -30.39
CA GLN A 365 5.06 6.73 -31.23
C GLN A 365 5.13 6.07 -32.60
N PHE A 366 4.84 4.77 -32.72
CA PHE A 366 5.01 4.02 -33.97
C PHE A 366 3.69 3.59 -34.60
N ALA A 367 2.76 3.02 -33.82
CA ALA A 367 1.53 2.46 -34.37
C ALA A 367 0.55 3.56 -34.82
N VAL A 368 0.38 4.62 -34.02
CA VAL A 368 -0.56 5.71 -34.36
C VAL A 368 -0.18 6.44 -35.65
N PRO A 369 1.07 6.91 -35.86
CA PRO A 369 1.46 7.47 -37.15
C PRO A 369 1.29 6.47 -38.30
N GLY A 370 1.57 5.18 -38.06
CA GLY A 370 1.37 4.13 -39.05
C GLY A 370 -0.08 4.02 -39.52
N VAL A 371 -1.04 4.00 -38.59
CA VAL A 371 -2.48 3.96 -38.88
C VAL A 371 -2.94 5.22 -39.61
N GLU A 372 -2.49 6.41 -39.19
CA GLU A 372 -2.83 7.67 -39.85
C GLU A 372 -2.27 7.74 -41.28
N ARG A 373 -1.04 7.26 -41.50
CA ARG A 373 -0.45 7.16 -42.86
C ARG A 373 -1.28 6.23 -43.75
N GLN A 374 -1.74 5.10 -43.22
CA GLN A 374 -2.61 4.18 -43.96
C GLN A 374 -3.97 4.80 -44.29
N ARG A 375 -4.61 5.47 -43.33
CA ARG A 375 -5.88 6.18 -43.54
C ARG A 375 -5.74 7.27 -44.60
N PHE A 376 -4.66 8.05 -44.54
CA PHE A 376 -4.37 9.08 -45.54
C PHE A 376 -4.24 8.48 -46.95
N ARG A 377 -3.45 7.41 -47.10
CA ARG A 377 -3.27 6.72 -48.39
C ARG A 377 -4.60 6.21 -48.93
N LYS A 378 -5.45 5.59 -48.11
CA LYS A 378 -6.77 5.11 -48.53
C LYS A 378 -7.72 6.24 -48.97
N LYS A 379 -7.64 7.42 -48.36
CA LYS A 379 -8.59 8.52 -48.58
C LYS A 379 -8.17 9.48 -49.69
N TYR A 380 -6.87 9.75 -49.84
CA TYR A 380 -6.37 10.84 -50.67
C TYR A 380 -5.39 10.43 -51.76
N VAL A 381 -4.93 9.18 -51.78
CA VAL A 381 -4.07 8.68 -52.85
C VAL A 381 -4.92 7.89 -53.84
N VAL A 382 -4.95 8.37 -55.08
CA VAL A 382 -5.74 7.77 -56.17
C VAL A 382 -4.80 7.54 -57.35
N LYS A 383 -5.09 6.51 -58.16
CA LYS A 383 -4.38 6.31 -59.42
C LYS A 383 -4.88 7.32 -60.46
N TYR A 384 -3.97 8.08 -61.03
CA TYR A 384 -4.27 9.09 -62.05
C TYR A 384 -4.87 8.43 -63.29
N LYS A 385 -5.98 8.97 -63.76
CA LYS A 385 -6.63 8.62 -65.03
C LYS A 385 -6.60 9.86 -65.92
N GLN A 386 -6.06 9.71 -67.11
CA GLN A 386 -5.96 10.79 -68.08
C GLN A 386 -7.35 11.09 -68.68
N GLU A 387 -7.77 12.35 -68.65
CA GLU A 387 -9.04 12.82 -69.22
C GLU A 387 -8.77 13.34 -70.65
N GLY A 388 -8.88 12.46 -71.66
CA GLY A 388 -8.67 12.82 -73.06
C GLY A 388 -7.23 13.23 -73.40
N ASN A 389 -7.05 14.28 -74.22
CA ASN A 389 -5.73 14.77 -74.65
C ASN A 389 -5.05 15.72 -73.65
N VAL A 390 -5.63 15.95 -72.47
CA VAL A 390 -5.08 16.87 -71.45
C VAL A 390 -4.36 16.06 -70.37
N SER A 391 -3.03 16.22 -70.28
CA SER A 391 -2.23 15.68 -69.17
C SER A 391 -2.01 16.75 -68.11
N LYS A 392 -2.52 16.50 -66.90
CA LYS A 392 -2.22 17.33 -65.72
C LYS A 392 -0.75 17.12 -65.34
N ARG A 393 -0.11 18.19 -64.87
CA ARG A 393 1.31 18.20 -64.49
C ARG A 393 1.47 18.40 -62.99
N ASP A 394 2.56 17.89 -62.45
CA ASP A 394 2.98 18.16 -61.09
C ASP A 394 3.33 19.66 -60.93
N PRO A 395 2.74 20.38 -59.96
CA PRO A 395 2.93 21.82 -59.80
C PRO A 395 4.35 22.23 -59.39
N LEU A 396 5.17 21.32 -58.85
CA LEU A 396 6.54 21.61 -58.41
C LEU A 396 7.58 21.16 -59.43
N THR A 397 7.42 19.97 -60.00
CA THR A 397 8.39 19.43 -60.98
C THR A 397 8.04 19.78 -62.42
N ASN A 398 6.81 20.25 -62.70
CA ASN A 398 6.25 20.48 -64.03
C ASN A 398 6.21 19.25 -64.94
N GLU A 399 6.43 18.05 -64.39
CA GLU A 399 6.36 16.79 -65.12
C GLU A 399 4.90 16.35 -65.33
N PRO A 400 4.52 15.84 -66.51
CA PRO A 400 3.18 15.30 -66.76
C PRO A 400 2.96 13.99 -65.99
N PHE A 401 1.80 13.83 -65.35
CA PHE A 401 1.46 12.59 -64.67
C PHE A 401 1.28 11.43 -65.66
N GLN A 402 1.85 10.27 -65.33
CA GLN A 402 1.67 9.05 -66.12
C GLN A 402 0.34 8.38 -65.78
N ALA A 403 -0.30 7.76 -66.79
CA ALA A 403 -1.53 6.99 -66.55
C ALA A 403 -1.27 5.85 -65.55
N GLY A 404 -2.07 5.80 -64.47
CA GLY A 404 -1.91 4.82 -63.40
C GLY A 404 -0.95 5.24 -62.26
N GLU A 405 -0.27 6.38 -62.39
CA GLU A 405 0.59 6.94 -61.36
C GLU A 405 -0.21 7.28 -60.09
N SER A 406 0.39 7.07 -58.92
CA SER A 406 -0.26 7.43 -57.65
C SER A 406 -0.11 8.93 -57.40
N VAL A 407 -1.25 9.62 -57.36
CA VAL A 407 -1.33 11.07 -57.14
C VAL A 407 -2.13 11.38 -55.88
N VAL A 408 -1.77 12.48 -55.22
CA VAL A 408 -2.47 12.99 -54.04
C VAL A 408 -3.49 14.04 -54.48
N VAL A 409 -4.76 13.82 -54.14
CA VAL A 409 -5.90 14.69 -54.52
C VAL A 409 -6.47 15.48 -53.34
N LYS A 410 -5.64 15.79 -52.33
CA LYS A 410 -6.08 16.54 -51.13
C LYS A 410 -6.16 18.05 -51.34
N CYS A 411 -5.29 18.60 -52.18
CA CYS A 411 -5.23 20.02 -52.48
C CYS A 411 -5.93 20.34 -53.81
N ARG A 412 -6.18 21.63 -54.06
CA ARG A 412 -6.74 22.12 -55.33
C ARG A 412 -5.90 21.69 -56.55
N GLN A 413 -4.59 21.59 -56.40
CA GLN A 413 -3.68 21.00 -57.38
C GLN A 413 -3.31 19.58 -56.96
N MET A 414 -3.35 18.67 -57.93
CA MET A 414 -2.87 17.29 -57.78
C MET A 414 -1.34 17.30 -57.81
N CYS A 415 -0.70 16.42 -57.04
CA CYS A 415 0.75 16.22 -57.09
C CYS A 415 1.07 14.73 -57.05
N SER A 416 2.25 14.33 -57.51
CA SER A 416 2.69 12.94 -57.37
C SER A 416 2.90 12.61 -55.89
N VAL A 417 2.78 11.33 -55.52
CA VAL A 417 3.07 10.90 -54.14
C VAL A 417 4.54 11.14 -53.76
N SER A 418 5.48 11.00 -54.72
CA SER A 418 6.90 11.27 -54.49
C SER A 418 7.17 12.75 -54.23
N THR A 419 6.62 13.65 -55.06
CA THR A 419 6.72 15.10 -54.82
C THR A 419 6.08 15.46 -53.49
N TRP A 420 4.90 14.90 -53.18
CA TRP A 420 4.22 15.15 -51.91
C TRP A 420 5.06 14.72 -50.70
N GLU A 421 5.65 13.51 -50.71
CA GLU A 421 6.53 13.06 -49.65
C GLU A 421 7.81 13.93 -49.59
N GLY A 422 8.33 14.38 -50.73
CA GLY A 422 9.52 15.25 -50.84
C GLY A 422 9.35 16.65 -50.25
N ILE A 423 8.16 17.25 -50.33
CA ILE A 423 7.83 18.54 -49.68
C ILE A 423 7.34 18.37 -48.24
N GLY A 424 7.64 17.23 -47.61
CA GLY A 424 7.22 16.92 -46.25
C GLY A 424 5.71 16.74 -46.13
N GLY A 425 5.02 16.29 -47.16
CA GLY A 425 3.57 16.08 -47.13
C GLY A 425 2.79 17.35 -46.87
N GLN A 426 3.23 18.50 -47.39
CA GLN A 426 2.49 19.77 -47.36
C GLN A 426 1.84 20.07 -48.72
N CYS A 427 0.89 21.01 -48.73
CA CYS A 427 0.32 21.48 -49.99
C CYS A 427 1.38 22.28 -50.77
N PRO A 428 1.55 22.07 -52.09
CA PRO A 428 2.51 22.82 -52.91
C PRO A 428 2.35 24.34 -52.84
N ASN A 429 1.11 24.82 -52.69
CA ASN A 429 0.77 26.26 -52.67
C ASN A 429 0.67 26.83 -51.25
N TYR A 430 1.21 26.15 -50.23
CA TYR A 430 1.19 26.65 -48.85
C TYR A 430 2.31 27.69 -48.62
N PRO A 431 2.09 28.82 -47.91
CA PRO A 431 0.90 29.22 -47.17
C PRO A 431 -0.16 29.98 -47.97
N ASP A 432 0.16 30.42 -49.19
CA ASP A 432 -0.69 31.32 -50.00
C ASP A 432 -2.07 30.74 -50.27
N CYS A 433 -2.21 29.42 -50.30
CA CYS A 433 -3.49 28.74 -50.45
C CYS A 433 -4.48 28.97 -49.27
N LEU A 434 -4.04 29.59 -48.17
CA LEU A 434 -4.87 30.04 -47.04
C LEU A 434 -5.58 31.38 -47.26
N ASP A 435 -5.11 32.21 -48.20
CA ASP A 435 -5.58 33.59 -48.38
C ASP A 435 -6.75 33.70 -49.40
N PHE A 436 -7.20 32.58 -49.99
CA PHE A 436 -8.30 32.54 -50.97
C PHE A 436 -9.67 32.32 -50.30
N ASN A 437 -10.75 32.68 -51.02
CA ASN A 437 -12.16 32.48 -50.60
C ASN A 437 -12.54 31.01 -50.31
N ASP A 438 -11.74 30.06 -50.81
CA ASP A 438 -11.88 28.62 -50.55
C ASP A 438 -10.53 28.11 -50.02
N PRO A 439 -10.20 28.43 -48.75
CA PRO A 439 -8.86 28.21 -48.22
C PRO A 439 -8.56 26.71 -48.16
N CYS A 440 -7.40 26.31 -48.68
CA CYS A 440 -6.89 24.98 -48.42
C CYS A 440 -6.78 24.82 -46.89
N ASP A 441 -7.04 23.64 -46.32
CA ASP A 441 -6.84 23.43 -44.88
C ASP A 441 -5.37 23.57 -44.43
N GLY A 442 -4.42 23.87 -45.35
CA GLY A 442 -3.00 24.06 -45.09
C GLY A 442 -2.29 22.85 -44.45
N ALA A 443 -3.02 21.76 -44.26
CA ALA A 443 -2.57 20.51 -43.73
C ALA A 443 -2.47 19.57 -44.93
N GLY A 444 -1.25 19.33 -45.42
CA GLY A 444 -1.05 18.18 -46.29
C GLY A 444 -1.21 16.87 -45.51
N ALA A 445 -0.57 15.76 -45.89
CA ALA A 445 -0.57 14.57 -45.06
C ALA A 445 -0.14 14.95 -43.64
N PRO A 446 -0.59 14.26 -42.58
CA PRO A 446 0.10 14.39 -41.30
C PRO A 446 1.58 14.12 -41.58
N THR A 447 2.40 15.18 -41.55
CA THR A 447 3.85 15.12 -41.69
C THR A 447 4.33 13.98 -40.80
N VAL A 448 4.96 12.98 -41.42
CA VAL A 448 5.42 11.76 -40.75
C VAL A 448 6.53 12.09 -39.73
N ASP A 449 7.06 13.32 -39.74
CA ASP A 449 7.98 13.87 -38.74
C ASP A 449 7.31 14.52 -37.50
N LYS A 450 6.08 14.14 -37.17
CA LYS A 450 5.49 14.54 -35.89
C LYS A 450 6.11 13.71 -34.77
N LYS A 451 7.16 14.25 -34.14
CA LYS A 451 7.66 13.83 -32.82
C LYS A 451 6.45 13.61 -31.91
N PHE A 452 6.32 12.43 -31.28
CA PHE A 452 5.18 12.07 -30.43
C PHE A 452 4.87 13.18 -29.39
N PHE A 453 5.90 13.78 -28.82
CA PHE A 453 5.80 14.90 -27.87
C PHE A 453 5.41 16.25 -28.49
N SER A 454 4.97 16.27 -29.75
CA SER A 454 4.29 17.42 -30.34
C SER A 454 2.88 17.49 -29.74
N MET A 455 2.61 18.53 -28.94
CA MET A 455 1.31 18.75 -28.27
C MET A 455 0.19 19.16 -29.25
N LYS A 456 0.11 18.53 -30.42
CA LYS A 456 -0.75 18.91 -31.55
C LYS A 456 -1.70 17.77 -31.93
N GLY A 457 -2.96 18.10 -32.25
CA GLY A 457 -3.95 17.14 -32.75
C GLY A 457 -4.14 15.92 -31.84
N ILE A 458 -4.19 14.72 -32.43
CA ILE A 458 -4.34 13.45 -31.69
C ILE A 458 -3.20 13.20 -30.69
N PHE A 459 -1.97 13.63 -31.02
CA PHE A 459 -0.82 13.48 -30.13
C PHE A 459 -0.95 14.30 -28.85
N ARG A 460 -1.73 15.40 -28.84
CA ARG A 460 -2.06 16.09 -27.58
C ARG A 460 -2.80 15.15 -26.64
N GLN A 461 -3.84 14.47 -27.13
CA GLN A 461 -4.63 13.55 -26.30
C GLN A 461 -3.78 12.37 -25.81
N LEU A 462 -2.97 11.79 -26.71
CA LEU A 462 -2.08 10.68 -26.38
C LEU A 462 -0.95 11.07 -25.44
N ASN A 463 -0.40 12.29 -25.53
CA ASN A 463 0.56 12.81 -24.56
C ASN A 463 -0.09 12.92 -23.18
N TRP A 464 -1.27 13.52 -23.08
CA TRP A 464 -1.96 13.65 -21.78
C TRP A 464 -2.26 12.28 -21.16
N LEU A 465 -2.73 11.32 -21.95
CA LEU A 465 -2.91 9.94 -21.51
C LEU A 465 -1.58 9.33 -21.05
N TRP A 466 -0.51 9.45 -21.84
CA TRP A 466 0.79 8.88 -21.51
C TRP A 466 1.44 9.52 -20.27
N PHE A 467 1.41 10.84 -20.14
CA PHE A 467 1.87 11.53 -18.94
C PHE A 467 1.01 11.18 -17.71
N GLY A 468 -0.28 10.90 -17.92
CA GLY A 468 -1.12 10.28 -16.92
C GLY A 468 -0.59 8.92 -16.47
N LEU A 469 -0.35 7.99 -17.41
CA LEU A 469 0.24 6.66 -17.12
C LEU A 469 1.58 6.81 -16.38
N LEU A 470 2.43 7.73 -16.84
CA LEU A 470 3.72 8.06 -16.23
C LEU A 470 3.55 8.57 -14.80
N GLY A 471 2.59 9.45 -14.53
CA GLY A 471 2.31 9.95 -13.19
C GLY A 471 1.85 8.85 -12.24
N GLY A 472 1.01 7.93 -12.71
CA GLY A 472 0.63 6.73 -11.96
C GLY A 472 1.83 5.83 -11.65
N PHE A 473 2.70 5.62 -12.64
CA PHE A 473 3.95 4.87 -12.45
C PHE A 473 4.90 5.54 -11.45
N ILE A 474 5.14 6.85 -11.55
CA ILE A 474 5.97 7.59 -10.60
C ILE A 474 5.37 7.49 -9.19
N GLY A 475 4.05 7.62 -9.06
CA GLY A 475 3.38 7.47 -7.78
C GLY A 475 3.55 6.07 -7.17
N TRP A 476 3.43 5.03 -7.99
CA TRP A 476 3.69 3.66 -7.53
C TRP A 476 5.15 3.46 -7.14
N LEU A 477 6.09 3.99 -7.94
CA LEU A 477 7.52 3.89 -7.68
C LEU A 477 7.90 4.53 -6.35
N LEU A 478 7.39 5.74 -6.08
CA LEU A 478 7.58 6.43 -4.81
C LEU A 478 7.04 5.61 -3.64
N PHE A 479 5.82 5.08 -3.77
CA PHE A 479 5.22 4.23 -2.74
C PHE A 479 6.06 2.97 -2.47
N ALA A 480 6.49 2.28 -3.53
CA ALA A 480 7.27 1.05 -3.42
C ALA A 480 8.64 1.31 -2.77
N VAL A 481 9.29 2.43 -3.11
CA VAL A 481 10.55 2.86 -2.48
C VAL A 481 10.32 3.20 -1.00
N PHE A 482 9.24 3.90 -0.64
CA PHE A 482 8.92 4.16 0.77
C PHE A 482 8.69 2.88 1.57
N LYS A 483 8.07 1.86 0.97
CA LYS A 483 7.90 0.54 1.58
C LYS A 483 9.23 -0.20 1.76
N LEU A 484 10.12 -0.17 0.76
CA LEU A 484 11.44 -0.80 0.83
C LEU A 484 12.34 -0.16 1.89
N LEU A 485 12.32 1.18 1.98
CA LEU A 485 13.13 1.93 2.93
C LEU A 485 12.62 1.82 4.38
N ASN A 486 11.44 1.22 4.58
CA ASN A 486 10.81 1.00 5.88
C ASN A 486 10.88 2.24 6.78
N PHE A 487 10.16 3.31 6.38
CA PHE A 487 10.13 4.64 7.02
C PHE A 487 9.65 4.61 8.49
N THR A 488 10.44 4.00 9.38
CA THR A 488 10.04 3.67 10.75
C THR A 488 9.69 4.91 11.56
N TRP A 489 10.34 6.03 11.25
CA TRP A 489 10.05 7.33 11.87
C TRP A 489 8.63 7.82 11.57
N TYR A 490 8.08 7.50 10.39
CA TYR A 490 6.75 7.92 9.98
C TYR A 490 5.66 7.11 10.70
N TYR A 491 5.87 5.79 10.84
CA TYR A 491 5.01 4.94 11.68
C TYR A 491 5.08 5.37 13.16
N LYS A 492 6.29 5.65 13.66
CA LYS A 492 6.48 6.17 15.03
C LYS A 492 5.81 7.52 15.26
N LEU A 493 5.73 8.38 14.25
CA LEU A 493 5.00 9.65 14.36
C LEU A 493 3.52 9.39 14.66
N TYR A 494 2.88 8.47 13.95
CA TYR A 494 1.47 8.12 14.18
C TYR A 494 1.24 7.45 15.52
N THR A 495 2.09 6.50 15.92
CA THR A 495 1.95 5.86 17.23
C THR A 495 2.17 6.85 18.37
N ASN A 496 3.11 7.78 18.24
CA ASN A 496 3.31 8.85 19.21
C ASN A 496 2.10 9.80 19.30
N ILE A 497 1.54 10.22 18.17
CA ILE A 497 0.33 11.04 18.14
C ILE A 497 -0.84 10.29 18.81
N ALA A 498 -1.04 9.01 18.45
CA ALA A 498 -2.08 8.16 19.01
C ALA A 498 -1.96 7.98 20.53
N ASN A 499 -0.74 7.76 21.02
CA ASN A 499 -0.44 7.67 22.44
C ASN A 499 -0.74 8.99 23.17
N GLN A 500 -0.39 10.14 22.57
CA GLN A 500 -0.64 11.46 23.17
C GLN A 500 -2.13 11.81 23.29
N ILE A 501 -2.96 11.32 22.38
CA ILE A 501 -4.42 11.55 22.38
C ILE A 501 -5.22 10.41 23.04
N GLY A 502 -4.55 9.46 23.68
CA GLY A 502 -5.19 8.39 24.47
C GLY A 502 -5.91 7.31 23.64
N LEU A 503 -5.61 7.19 22.34
CA LEU A 503 -6.29 6.24 21.44
C LEU A 503 -5.61 4.86 21.36
N ALA A 504 -4.46 4.68 22.01
CA ALA A 504 -3.67 3.46 21.91
C ALA A 504 -4.12 2.32 22.85
N GLU A 505 -4.82 2.63 23.95
CA GLU A 505 -5.16 1.67 25.01
C GLU A 505 -6.60 1.11 24.92
N THR A 506 -7.47 1.70 24.10
CA THR A 506 -8.92 1.42 24.14
C THR A 506 -9.42 0.22 23.34
N SER A 507 -8.55 -0.59 22.72
CA SER A 507 -9.00 -1.77 21.99
C SER A 507 -8.16 -3.00 22.36
N ALA A 508 -8.72 -3.84 23.24
CA ALA A 508 -8.32 -5.23 23.34
C ALA A 508 -8.39 -5.85 21.94
N GLY A 509 -7.24 -6.14 21.32
CA GLY A 509 -7.16 -6.93 20.08
C GLY A 509 -7.00 -6.18 18.75
N GLY A 510 -6.26 -5.07 18.65
CA GLY A 510 -5.85 -4.58 17.31
C GLY A 510 -5.42 -3.12 17.12
N GLY A 511 -5.43 -2.28 18.16
CA GLY A 511 -5.22 -0.83 18.03
C GLY A 511 -3.94 -0.42 17.29
N LEU A 512 -2.80 -1.05 17.58
CA LEU A 512 -1.50 -0.74 16.94
C LEU A 512 -1.45 -1.10 15.45
N ALA A 513 -2.03 -2.24 15.03
CA ALA A 513 -2.03 -2.68 13.63
C ALA A 513 -2.87 -1.76 12.72
N ASN A 514 -3.88 -1.09 13.30
CA ASN A 514 -4.67 -0.08 12.61
C ASN A 514 -3.87 1.21 12.36
N PHE A 515 -2.96 1.60 13.25
CA PHE A 515 -2.10 2.77 13.05
C PHE A 515 -1.03 2.55 11.96
N ASP A 516 -0.47 1.35 11.86
CA ASP A 516 0.44 1.01 10.76
C ASP A 516 -0.29 1.04 9.41
N SER A 517 -1.53 0.56 9.38
CA SER A 517 -2.40 0.60 8.19
C SER A 517 -2.78 2.03 7.80
N MET A 518 -2.99 2.90 8.78
CA MET A 518 -3.25 4.33 8.56
C MET A 518 -2.03 5.07 7.98
N ALA A 519 -0.84 4.76 8.51
CA ALA A 519 0.41 5.29 8.00
C ALA A 519 0.59 4.89 6.53
N ASP A 520 0.33 3.62 6.21
CA ASP A 520 0.41 3.10 4.84
C ASP A 520 -0.52 3.80 3.85
N ASP A 521 -1.79 3.98 4.22
CA ASP A 521 -2.76 4.69 3.39
C ASP A 521 -2.35 6.14 3.16
N THR A 522 -1.75 6.78 4.16
CA THR A 522 -1.27 8.15 4.02
C THR A 522 -0.02 8.23 3.12
N VAL A 523 0.93 7.29 3.25
CA VAL A 523 2.09 7.18 2.34
C VAL A 523 1.63 6.94 0.91
N LEU A 524 0.60 6.10 0.73
CA LEU A 524 -0.04 5.87 -0.55
C LEU A 524 -0.60 7.18 -1.14
N GLY A 525 -1.33 7.97 -0.36
CA GLY A 525 -1.81 9.29 -0.75
C GLY A 525 -0.69 10.25 -1.13
N ILE A 526 0.37 10.35 -0.33
CA ILE A 526 1.56 11.20 -0.57
C ILE A 526 2.19 10.84 -1.92
N ALA A 527 2.53 9.57 -2.11
CA ALA A 527 3.21 9.09 -3.29
C ALA A 527 2.37 9.29 -4.55
N PHE A 528 1.08 8.96 -4.47
CA PHE A 528 0.17 9.03 -5.60
C PHE A 528 -0.14 10.48 -6.00
N GLY A 529 -0.41 11.34 -5.03
CA GLY A 529 -0.58 12.78 -5.24
C GLY A 529 0.65 13.43 -5.86
N ALA A 530 1.85 13.10 -5.35
CA ALA A 530 3.11 13.61 -5.90
C ALA A 530 3.30 13.19 -7.37
N GLY A 531 3.19 11.89 -7.67
CA GLY A 531 3.41 11.36 -9.01
C GLY A 531 2.44 11.91 -10.05
N LEU A 532 1.13 11.90 -9.75
CA LEU A 532 0.10 12.40 -10.66
C LEU A 532 0.20 13.91 -10.88
N CYS A 533 0.29 14.70 -9.81
CA CYS A 533 0.36 16.16 -9.95
C CYS A 533 1.65 16.60 -10.66
N PHE A 534 2.78 15.94 -10.41
CA PHE A 534 4.03 16.23 -11.11
C PHE A 534 3.89 16.01 -12.63
N ALA A 535 3.48 14.81 -13.04
CA ALA A 535 3.43 14.46 -14.46
C ALA A 535 2.35 15.24 -15.21
N LEU A 536 1.17 15.44 -14.60
CA LEU A 536 0.08 16.20 -15.22
C LEU A 536 0.34 17.71 -15.22
N ALA A 537 0.99 18.28 -14.19
CA ALA A 537 1.42 19.67 -14.24
C ALA A 537 2.52 19.88 -15.29
N TRP A 538 3.41 18.91 -15.48
CA TRP A 538 4.44 18.97 -16.51
C TRP A 538 3.84 18.96 -17.92
N VAL A 539 2.94 18.01 -18.23
CA VAL A 539 2.31 17.97 -19.57
C VAL A 539 1.50 19.23 -19.85
N GLU A 540 0.86 19.80 -18.83
CA GLU A 540 0.09 21.03 -18.93
C GLU A 540 0.98 22.25 -19.21
N GLU A 541 2.05 22.46 -18.43
CA GLU A 541 2.98 23.58 -18.62
C GLU A 541 3.73 23.47 -19.95
N ARG A 542 4.08 22.25 -20.39
CA ARG A 542 4.68 22.02 -21.71
C ARG A 542 3.68 22.26 -22.86
N GLY A 543 2.39 22.06 -22.61
CA GLY A 543 1.31 22.34 -23.55
C GLY A 543 1.02 23.84 -23.71
N GLN A 544 1.47 24.69 -22.79
CA GLN A 544 1.23 26.13 -22.86
C GLN A 544 2.24 26.85 -23.80
N PRO A 545 1.80 27.91 -24.49
CA PRO A 545 2.68 28.78 -25.26
C PRO A 545 3.48 29.74 -24.36
N ARG A 546 3.46 29.58 -23.04
CA ARG A 546 4.25 30.37 -22.10
C ARG A 546 5.61 29.72 -21.85
N GLN A 547 6.54 30.41 -21.19
CA GLN A 547 7.76 29.77 -20.71
C GLN A 547 7.44 28.73 -19.62
N LEU A 548 8.17 27.61 -19.65
CA LEU A 548 8.00 26.53 -18.68
C LEU A 548 8.35 27.04 -17.28
N SER A 549 7.41 26.95 -16.34
CA SER A 549 7.62 27.38 -14.96
C SER A 549 7.72 26.18 -14.02
N TRP A 550 8.95 25.80 -13.64
CA TRP A 550 9.17 24.75 -12.64
C TRP A 550 8.51 25.07 -11.30
N GLY A 551 8.43 26.34 -10.90
CA GLY A 551 7.77 26.75 -9.66
C GLY A 551 6.28 26.37 -9.63
N ARG A 552 5.55 26.51 -10.75
CA ARG A 552 4.14 26.11 -10.83
C ARG A 552 3.96 24.59 -10.78
N ILE A 553 4.85 23.84 -11.43
CA ILE A 553 4.87 22.37 -11.38
C ILE A 553 5.09 21.92 -9.94
N MET A 554 6.11 22.47 -9.26
CA MET A 554 6.43 22.11 -7.88
C MET A 554 5.34 22.53 -6.90
N LEU A 555 4.72 23.69 -7.08
CA LEU A 555 3.58 24.14 -6.26
C LEU A 555 2.40 23.16 -6.35
N ARG A 556 1.97 22.79 -7.56
CA ARG A 556 0.86 21.83 -7.73
C ARG A 556 1.23 20.43 -7.22
N THR A 557 2.49 20.04 -7.38
CA THR A 557 3.00 18.76 -6.84
C THR A 557 2.92 18.77 -5.31
N ALA A 558 3.43 19.81 -4.65
CA ALA A 558 3.40 19.94 -3.20
C ALA A 558 1.96 20.01 -2.64
N LEU A 559 1.10 20.84 -3.24
CA LEU A 559 -0.32 20.89 -2.88
C LEU A 559 -1.01 19.54 -3.08
N GLY A 560 -0.73 18.88 -4.20
CA GLY A 560 -1.23 17.54 -4.51
C GLY A 560 -0.81 16.53 -3.45
N THR A 561 0.46 16.49 -3.08
CA THR A 561 0.98 15.61 -2.03
C THR A 561 0.28 15.81 -0.70
N VAL A 562 0.18 17.06 -0.22
CA VAL A 562 -0.42 17.38 1.08
C VAL A 562 -1.92 17.05 1.10
N VAL A 563 -2.65 17.50 0.08
CA VAL A 563 -4.11 17.29 0.00
C VAL A 563 -4.43 15.80 -0.13
N SER A 564 -3.63 15.04 -0.88
CA SER A 564 -3.84 13.60 -1.05
C SER A 564 -3.57 12.83 0.25
N ALA A 565 -2.52 13.20 0.99
CA ALA A 565 -2.26 12.64 2.31
C ALA A 565 -3.49 12.81 3.24
N MET A 566 -4.08 14.02 3.26
CA MET A 566 -5.26 14.30 4.07
C MET A 566 -6.50 13.53 3.61
N VAL A 567 -6.70 13.37 2.30
CA VAL A 567 -7.84 12.60 1.77
C VAL A 567 -7.74 11.13 2.16
N PHE A 568 -6.57 10.51 2.06
CA PHE A 568 -6.40 9.10 2.43
C PHE A 568 -6.48 8.89 3.95
N LEU A 569 -6.00 9.84 4.75
CA LEU A 569 -6.21 9.84 6.21
C LEU A 569 -7.70 9.93 6.57
N LEU A 570 -8.45 10.80 5.89
CA LEU A 570 -9.89 10.93 6.06
C LEU A 570 -10.63 9.67 5.58
N GLY A 571 -10.20 9.08 4.47
CA GLY A 571 -10.71 7.81 3.95
C GLY A 571 -10.56 6.66 4.96
N PHE A 572 -9.38 6.54 5.56
CA PHE A 572 -9.13 5.61 6.65
C PHE A 572 -10.09 5.86 7.82
N SER A 573 -10.26 7.14 8.22
CA SER A 573 -11.15 7.52 9.32
C SER A 573 -12.63 7.21 9.02
N ILE A 574 -13.10 7.34 7.77
CA ILE A 574 -14.46 6.98 7.36
C ILE A 574 -14.72 5.47 7.56
N GLN A 575 -13.75 4.63 7.20
CA GLN A 575 -13.86 3.19 7.36
C GLN A 575 -13.75 2.76 8.84
N PHE A 576 -12.69 3.22 9.51
CA PHE A 576 -12.38 2.76 10.85
C PHE A 576 -13.26 3.41 11.93
N GLY A 577 -13.74 4.63 11.69
CA GLY A 577 -14.70 5.34 12.54
C GLY A 577 -16.15 4.82 12.46
N GLY A 578 -16.43 3.80 11.63
CA GLY A 578 -17.75 3.17 11.55
C GLY A 578 -18.80 3.95 10.74
N LEU A 579 -18.41 5.00 10.01
CA LEU A 579 -19.32 5.74 9.13
C LEU A 579 -19.77 4.89 7.93
N VAL A 580 -18.83 4.13 7.35
CA VAL A 580 -19.09 3.21 6.23
C VAL A 580 -18.29 1.93 6.45
N GLU A 581 -18.95 0.88 6.93
CA GLU A 581 -18.30 -0.41 7.23
C GLU A 581 -17.93 -1.20 5.97
N ASN A 582 -18.68 -1.01 4.88
CA ASN A 582 -18.44 -1.75 3.65
C ASN A 582 -17.16 -1.25 2.94
N PRO A 583 -16.14 -2.12 2.75
CA PRO A 583 -14.85 -1.76 2.14
C PRO A 583 -14.93 -1.19 0.73
N LEU A 584 -15.89 -1.65 -0.07
CA LEU A 584 -16.07 -1.16 -1.43
C LEU A 584 -16.54 0.30 -1.40
N PHE A 585 -17.52 0.61 -0.57
CA PHE A 585 -18.08 1.96 -0.51
C PHE A 585 -17.14 2.94 0.17
N SER A 586 -16.44 2.53 1.25
CA SER A 586 -15.47 3.39 1.92
C SER A 586 -14.29 3.75 1.01
N GLY A 587 -13.76 2.76 0.27
CA GLY A 587 -12.71 3.01 -0.73
C GLY A 587 -13.20 3.85 -1.90
N LEU A 588 -14.41 3.60 -2.41
CA LEU A 588 -15.02 4.39 -3.50
C LEU A 588 -15.16 5.87 -3.11
N ILE A 589 -15.64 6.16 -1.90
CA ILE A 589 -15.75 7.53 -1.37
C ILE A 589 -14.37 8.17 -1.27
N THR A 590 -13.38 7.44 -0.73
CA THR A 590 -12.00 7.93 -0.59
C THR A 590 -11.41 8.31 -1.94
N TRP A 591 -11.52 7.44 -2.94
CA TRP A 591 -11.00 7.69 -4.28
C TRP A 591 -11.78 8.80 -5.00
N ALA A 592 -13.10 8.87 -4.85
CA ALA A 592 -13.89 9.97 -5.39
C ALA A 592 -13.45 11.33 -4.83
N LEU A 593 -13.27 11.42 -3.51
CA LEU A 593 -12.74 12.62 -2.85
C LEU A 593 -11.34 12.96 -3.36
N PHE A 594 -10.48 11.96 -3.54
CA PHE A 594 -9.14 12.13 -4.09
C PHE A 594 -9.18 12.68 -5.53
N GLY A 595 -10.04 12.13 -6.38
CA GLY A 595 -10.25 12.61 -7.75
C GLY A 595 -10.70 14.06 -7.81
N VAL A 596 -11.68 14.44 -6.98
CA VAL A 596 -12.16 15.83 -6.86
C VAL A 596 -11.02 16.75 -6.39
N ALA A 597 -10.32 16.36 -5.33
CA ALA A 597 -9.26 17.16 -4.73
C ALA A 597 -8.08 17.40 -5.69
N ILE A 598 -7.62 16.34 -6.37
CA ILE A 598 -6.58 16.44 -7.41
C ILE A 598 -7.06 17.31 -8.58
N GLY A 599 -8.32 17.20 -8.99
CA GLY A 599 -8.91 18.08 -10.00
C GLY A 599 -8.81 19.56 -9.63
N ILE A 600 -9.13 19.90 -8.37
CA ILE A 600 -8.99 21.28 -7.85
C ILE A 600 -7.53 21.72 -7.89
N VAL A 601 -6.60 20.90 -7.38
CA VAL A 601 -5.16 21.22 -7.35
C VAL A 601 -4.61 21.46 -8.75
N LEU A 602 -4.97 20.62 -9.73
CA LEU A 602 -4.52 20.78 -11.13
C LEU A 602 -5.08 22.04 -11.81
N SER A 603 -6.13 22.65 -11.25
CA SER A 603 -6.70 23.91 -11.74
C SER A 603 -5.97 25.16 -11.26
N VAL A 604 -5.16 25.04 -10.19
CA VAL A 604 -4.44 26.16 -9.58
C VAL A 604 -3.36 26.68 -10.52
N GLY A 605 -3.49 27.92 -10.97
CA GLY A 605 -2.53 28.54 -11.88
C GLY A 605 -2.40 27.86 -13.25
N SER A 606 -3.39 27.06 -13.66
CA SER A 606 -3.41 26.37 -14.96
C SER A 606 -4.41 27.01 -15.93
N SER A 607 -4.42 26.56 -17.19
CA SER A 607 -5.46 26.93 -18.16
C SER A 607 -6.79 26.17 -17.95
N ILE A 608 -6.82 25.20 -17.03
CA ILE A 608 -7.97 24.31 -16.79
C ILE A 608 -8.96 24.98 -15.84
N ALA A 609 -10.25 24.99 -16.18
CA ALA A 609 -11.30 25.47 -15.28
C ALA A 609 -11.60 24.46 -14.17
N ILE A 610 -11.87 24.93 -12.95
CA ILE A 610 -12.05 24.09 -11.75
C ILE A 610 -13.15 23.05 -11.95
N SER A 611 -14.33 23.46 -12.43
CA SER A 611 -15.46 22.56 -12.66
C SER A 611 -15.13 21.40 -13.61
N ARG A 612 -14.27 21.66 -14.60
CA ARG A 612 -13.85 20.68 -15.61
C ARG A 612 -12.87 19.67 -15.02
N ALA A 613 -11.90 20.17 -14.27
CA ALA A 613 -10.91 19.31 -13.63
C ALA A 613 -11.55 18.43 -12.54
N VAL A 614 -12.50 18.98 -11.78
CA VAL A 614 -13.27 18.22 -10.77
C VAL A 614 -14.06 17.09 -11.43
N LEU A 615 -14.79 17.37 -12.51
CA LEU A 615 -15.57 16.34 -13.21
C LEU A 615 -14.67 15.24 -13.80
N GLY A 616 -13.58 15.63 -14.47
CA GLY A 616 -12.61 14.68 -15.03
C GLY A 616 -11.93 13.84 -13.94
N GLY A 617 -11.58 14.48 -12.81
CA GLY A 617 -11.01 13.85 -11.62
C GLY A 617 -11.93 12.81 -10.99
N LEU A 618 -13.19 13.17 -10.76
CA LEU A 618 -14.19 12.30 -10.16
C LEU A 618 -14.42 11.04 -11.00
N ILE A 619 -14.67 11.20 -12.31
CA ILE A 619 -14.96 10.05 -13.19
C ILE A 619 -13.73 9.13 -13.28
N ALA A 620 -12.53 9.70 -13.42
CA ALA A 620 -11.31 8.91 -13.50
C ALA A 620 -11.07 8.11 -12.23
N ALA A 621 -11.28 8.70 -11.05
CA ALA A 621 -11.05 8.03 -9.78
C ALA A 621 -12.06 6.89 -9.52
N VAL A 622 -13.34 7.10 -9.86
CA VAL A 622 -14.38 6.05 -9.73
C VAL A 622 -14.04 4.84 -10.61
N ILE A 623 -13.74 5.07 -11.90
CA ILE A 623 -13.41 3.97 -12.83
C ILE A 623 -12.14 3.24 -12.37
N ALA A 624 -11.12 3.98 -11.95
CA ALA A 624 -9.87 3.39 -11.51
C ALA A 624 -10.00 2.58 -10.23
N TYR A 625 -10.79 3.06 -9.25
CA TYR A 625 -11.03 2.32 -8.03
C TYR A 625 -11.79 1.02 -8.31
N LEU A 626 -12.83 1.04 -9.14
CA LEU A 626 -13.56 -0.17 -9.51
C LEU A 626 -12.68 -1.19 -10.24
N ALA A 627 -11.80 -0.72 -11.13
CA ALA A 627 -10.82 -1.57 -11.81
C ALA A 627 -9.80 -2.17 -10.82
N TYR A 628 -9.26 -1.34 -9.91
CA TYR A 628 -8.33 -1.79 -8.87
C TYR A 628 -8.98 -2.80 -7.92
N TYR A 629 -10.17 -2.49 -7.42
CA TYR A 629 -10.93 -3.34 -6.51
C TYR A 629 -11.27 -4.68 -7.18
N GLY A 630 -11.75 -4.66 -8.43
CA GLY A 630 -11.99 -5.88 -9.21
C GLY A 630 -10.71 -6.72 -9.43
N LEU A 631 -9.61 -6.07 -9.80
CA LEU A 631 -8.32 -6.74 -9.99
C LEU A 631 -7.80 -7.36 -8.69
N SER A 632 -8.06 -6.72 -7.54
CA SER A 632 -7.69 -7.24 -6.22
C SER A 632 -8.38 -8.56 -5.83
N PHE A 633 -9.40 -9.00 -6.57
CA PHE A 633 -9.99 -10.35 -6.43
C PHE A 633 -9.38 -11.37 -7.39
N LEU A 634 -8.77 -10.91 -8.48
CA LEU A 634 -8.22 -11.79 -9.52
C LEU A 634 -6.75 -12.17 -9.27
N THR A 635 -6.04 -11.41 -8.43
CA THR A 635 -4.62 -11.67 -8.11
C THR A 635 -4.36 -11.64 -6.62
N THR A 636 -3.44 -12.50 -6.18
CA THR A 636 -2.87 -12.50 -4.82
C THR A 636 -1.66 -11.57 -4.69
N ASP A 637 -1.12 -11.08 -5.82
CA ASP A 637 -0.09 -10.03 -5.84
C ASP A 637 -0.75 -8.64 -5.82
N PHE A 638 -1.00 -8.15 -4.60
CA PHE A 638 -1.56 -6.82 -4.37
C PHE A 638 -0.63 -5.69 -4.81
N GLY A 639 0.69 -5.92 -4.86
CA GLY A 639 1.64 -4.93 -5.37
C GLY A 639 1.45 -4.69 -6.87
N LEU A 640 1.27 -5.77 -7.63
CA LEU A 640 0.94 -5.72 -9.06
C LEU A 640 -0.46 -5.12 -9.29
N ALA A 641 -1.47 -5.52 -8.51
CA ALA A 641 -2.81 -4.95 -8.62
C ALA A 641 -2.78 -3.42 -8.41
N ARG A 642 -2.02 -2.96 -7.41
CA ARG A 642 -1.83 -1.55 -7.11
C ARG A 642 -1.09 -0.81 -8.22
N LEU A 643 -0.01 -1.39 -8.74
CA LEU A 643 0.72 -0.83 -9.89
C LEU A 643 -0.23 -0.57 -11.08
N ILE A 644 -1.00 -1.59 -11.45
CA ILE A 644 -1.94 -1.50 -12.57
C ILE A 644 -3.03 -0.46 -12.26
N GLY A 645 -3.59 -0.47 -11.05
CA GLY A 645 -4.58 0.52 -10.62
C GLY A 645 -4.08 1.96 -10.71
N PHE A 646 -2.84 2.24 -10.25
CA PHE A 646 -2.23 3.56 -10.28
C PHE A 646 -2.01 4.04 -11.72
N VAL A 647 -1.44 3.17 -12.56
CA VAL A 647 -1.19 3.48 -13.96
C VAL A 647 -2.50 3.71 -14.70
N LEU A 648 -3.50 2.84 -14.55
CA LEU A 648 -4.82 3.01 -15.14
C LEU A 648 -5.49 4.31 -14.71
N MET A 649 -5.48 4.62 -13.41
CA MET A 649 -6.02 5.88 -12.92
C MET A 649 -5.36 7.07 -13.59
N GLY A 650 -4.02 7.09 -13.61
CA GLY A 650 -3.28 8.18 -14.22
C GLY A 650 -3.63 8.33 -15.70
N GLY A 651 -3.63 7.23 -16.45
CA GLY A 651 -3.99 7.22 -17.87
C GLY A 651 -5.40 7.73 -18.15
N ILE A 652 -6.40 7.23 -17.41
CA ILE A 652 -7.80 7.67 -17.53
C ILE A 652 -7.94 9.13 -17.15
N LEU A 653 -7.31 9.57 -16.06
CA LEU A 653 -7.33 10.98 -15.63
C LEU A 653 -6.73 11.89 -16.69
N GLY A 654 -5.57 11.53 -17.25
CA GLY A 654 -4.94 12.27 -18.34
C GLY A 654 -5.84 12.36 -19.58
N ALA A 655 -6.43 11.25 -19.99
CA ALA A 655 -7.36 11.20 -21.13
C ALA A 655 -8.62 12.03 -20.89
N MET A 656 -9.22 11.92 -19.70
CA MET A 656 -10.44 12.64 -19.32
C MET A 656 -10.20 14.13 -19.18
N LEU A 657 -9.10 14.57 -18.54
CA LEU A 657 -8.76 15.98 -18.44
C LEU A 657 -8.65 16.59 -19.84
N ASN A 658 -7.90 15.97 -20.74
CA ASN A 658 -7.78 16.51 -22.09
C ASN A 658 -9.11 16.48 -22.87
N THR A 659 -9.93 15.45 -22.70
CA THR A 659 -11.24 15.32 -23.37
C THR A 659 -12.22 16.38 -22.87
N VAL A 660 -12.36 16.53 -21.55
CA VAL A 660 -13.24 17.52 -20.91
C VAL A 660 -12.76 18.95 -21.18
N ILE A 661 -11.43 19.20 -21.19
CA ILE A 661 -10.86 20.48 -21.63
C ILE A 661 -11.27 20.75 -23.08
N SER A 662 -10.97 19.83 -23.99
CA SER A 662 -11.17 20.04 -25.44
C SER A 662 -12.64 20.20 -25.83
N ALA A 663 -13.55 19.51 -25.15
CA ALA A 663 -14.99 19.55 -25.39
C ALA A 663 -15.68 20.81 -24.85
N LEU A 664 -15.08 21.48 -23.86
CA LEU A 664 -15.64 22.66 -23.20
C LEU A 664 -14.89 23.95 -23.54
N GLU A 665 -13.80 23.89 -24.31
CA GLU A 665 -13.21 25.07 -24.95
C GLU A 665 -14.19 25.65 -25.98
N ASP A 666 -14.51 26.93 -25.82
CA ASP A 666 -15.39 27.64 -26.75
C ASP A 666 -14.58 28.49 -27.74
N PHE A 667 -13.42 29.00 -27.31
CA PHE A 667 -12.55 29.92 -28.05
C PHE A 667 -11.09 29.46 -28.02
N GLU A 668 -10.49 29.28 -29.19
CA GLU A 668 -9.09 28.89 -29.37
C GLU A 668 -8.40 29.78 -30.39
N LEU A 669 -7.08 29.96 -30.24
CA LEU A 669 -6.21 30.53 -31.27
C LEU A 669 -5.32 29.44 -31.84
N GLU A 670 -5.46 29.15 -33.12
CA GLU A 670 -4.60 28.20 -33.84
C GLU A 670 -3.42 28.95 -34.48
N TYR A 671 -2.19 28.63 -34.07
CA TYR A 671 -0.98 29.15 -34.69
C TYR A 671 -0.81 28.54 -36.09
N LEU A 672 -0.81 29.38 -37.13
CA LEU A 672 -0.66 28.95 -38.53
C LEU A 672 0.81 29.02 -38.99
N SER A 673 1.50 30.11 -38.65
CA SER A 673 2.88 30.39 -39.06
C SER A 673 3.65 31.10 -37.93
N PRO A 674 4.94 30.80 -37.71
CA PRO A 674 5.78 29.85 -38.45
C PRO A 674 5.43 28.38 -38.18
N SER A 675 5.61 27.52 -39.18
CA SER A 675 5.13 26.11 -39.20
C SER A 675 5.62 25.27 -38.02
N GLN A 676 6.85 25.56 -37.56
CA GLN A 676 7.52 24.95 -36.42
C GLN A 676 6.68 25.08 -35.13
N TYR A 677 6.00 26.21 -34.96
CA TYR A 677 5.27 26.60 -33.75
C TYR A 677 3.75 26.45 -33.87
N ARG A 678 3.23 25.76 -34.92
CA ARG A 678 1.79 25.47 -35.02
C ARG A 678 1.23 24.84 -33.74
N GLY A 679 0.02 25.17 -33.33
CA GLY A 679 -0.60 24.65 -32.11
C GLY A 679 -1.91 25.36 -31.84
N THR A 680 -2.65 24.95 -30.81
CA THR A 680 -3.86 25.64 -30.39
C THR A 680 -3.68 26.19 -28.98
N ASN A 681 -3.94 27.48 -28.80
CA ASN A 681 -3.96 28.13 -27.49
C ASN A 681 -5.42 28.29 -27.04
N PRO A 682 -5.88 27.53 -26.03
CA PRO A 682 -7.19 27.73 -25.45
C PRO A 682 -7.24 29.06 -24.70
N ILE A 683 -8.10 29.99 -25.11
CA ILE A 683 -8.23 31.31 -24.48
C ILE A 683 -9.54 31.48 -23.70
N SER A 684 -10.42 30.47 -23.75
CA SER A 684 -11.76 30.52 -23.16
C SER A 684 -11.78 30.87 -21.67
N LYS A 685 -10.91 30.25 -20.86
CA LYS A 685 -10.90 30.44 -19.39
C LYS A 685 -10.65 31.90 -19.02
N TRP A 686 -9.67 32.54 -19.65
CA TRP A 686 -9.26 33.89 -19.31
C TRP A 686 -10.24 34.93 -19.86
N LEU A 687 -10.71 34.74 -21.09
CA LEU A 687 -11.73 35.61 -21.69
C LEU A 687 -13.02 35.63 -20.87
N LYS A 688 -13.53 34.46 -20.47
CA LYS A 688 -14.76 34.35 -19.67
C LYS A 688 -14.61 34.83 -18.23
N ALA A 689 -13.38 34.87 -17.71
CA ALA A 689 -13.08 35.46 -16.42
C ALA A 689 -13.01 37.00 -16.46
N GLY A 690 -13.27 37.62 -17.62
CA GLY A 690 -13.21 39.06 -17.81
C GLY A 690 -11.79 39.64 -17.88
N LEU A 691 -10.78 38.79 -18.09
CA LEU A 691 -9.39 39.23 -18.20
C LEU A 691 -9.09 39.73 -19.62
N GLU A 692 -8.37 40.85 -19.72
CA GLU A 692 -7.77 41.29 -20.98
C GLU A 692 -6.54 40.43 -21.30
N ILE A 693 -6.62 39.68 -22.39
CA ILE A 693 -5.55 38.77 -22.81
C ILE A 693 -4.63 39.54 -23.75
N THR A 694 -3.38 39.74 -23.35
CA THR A 694 -2.35 40.34 -24.20
C THR A 694 -1.67 39.32 -25.12
N VAL A 695 -1.39 39.75 -26.34
CA VAL A 695 -0.66 39.03 -27.39
C VAL A 695 0.61 39.81 -27.72
N GLY A 696 1.79 39.17 -27.69
CA GLY A 696 3.05 39.84 -28.03
C GLY A 696 4.32 39.09 -27.59
N LYS A 697 5.46 39.79 -27.69
CA LYS A 697 6.80 39.29 -27.29
C LYS A 697 7.14 39.47 -25.81
N GLU A 698 6.30 40.09 -25.00
CA GLU A 698 6.58 40.26 -23.57
C GLU A 698 6.31 38.94 -22.81
N PRO A 699 7.22 38.47 -21.93
CA PRO A 699 7.04 37.21 -21.17
C PRO A 699 5.75 37.14 -20.33
N GLY A 700 5.19 38.29 -19.94
CA GLY A 700 3.91 38.40 -19.24
C GLY A 700 2.67 38.24 -20.13
N SER A 701 2.83 38.16 -21.46
CA SER A 701 1.71 38.01 -22.39
C SER A 701 1.08 36.62 -22.29
N TYR A 702 -0.26 36.59 -22.29
CA TYR A 702 -1.02 35.33 -22.25
C TYR A 702 -0.80 34.51 -23.52
N VAL A 703 -0.74 35.18 -24.67
CA VAL A 703 -0.35 34.62 -25.97
C VAL A 703 1.05 35.13 -26.28
N TYR A 704 2.06 34.39 -25.83
CA TYR A 704 3.47 34.75 -25.97
C TYR A 704 4.04 34.26 -27.30
N VAL A 705 4.62 35.18 -28.07
CA VAL A 705 5.33 34.88 -29.32
C VAL A 705 6.78 34.52 -28.97
N LYS A 706 7.11 33.22 -29.04
CA LYS A 706 8.40 32.66 -28.60
C LYS A 706 9.53 32.79 -29.63
N TRP A 707 9.18 32.99 -30.89
CA TRP A 707 10.15 33.04 -31.99
C TRP A 707 10.49 34.49 -32.32
N ASP A 708 11.62 34.65 -33.00
CA ASP A 708 12.03 35.97 -33.43
C ASP A 708 11.21 36.40 -34.65
N ASP A 709 10.55 37.54 -34.49
CA ASP A 709 9.72 38.18 -35.51
C ASP A 709 9.75 39.69 -35.25
N GLU A 710 10.63 40.42 -35.92
CA GLU A 710 10.88 41.85 -35.67
C GLU A 710 9.61 42.71 -35.78
N SER A 711 8.58 42.27 -36.52
CA SER A 711 7.32 42.99 -36.68
C SER A 711 6.38 42.85 -35.47
N VAL A 712 6.67 41.95 -34.52
CA VAL A 712 5.84 41.72 -33.34
C VAL A 712 6.36 42.51 -32.13
N GLU A 713 5.60 43.53 -31.75
CA GLU A 713 5.81 44.31 -30.53
C GLU A 713 5.69 43.52 -29.20
N PRO A 714 6.27 44.01 -28.09
CA PRO A 714 6.13 43.42 -26.75
C PRO A 714 4.67 43.20 -26.33
N ARG A 715 3.80 44.19 -26.57
CA ARG A 715 2.34 44.11 -26.44
C ARG A 715 1.71 44.52 -27.77
N HIS A 716 1.43 43.55 -28.62
CA HIS A 716 0.98 43.79 -29.99
C HIS A 716 -0.53 43.95 -30.11
N ALA A 717 -1.30 43.16 -29.38
CA ALA A 717 -2.77 43.23 -29.40
C ALA A 717 -3.37 42.77 -28.06
N LYS A 718 -4.61 43.17 -27.81
CA LYS A 718 -5.43 42.70 -26.69
C LYS A 718 -6.65 41.94 -27.20
N LEU A 719 -7.05 40.90 -26.47
CA LEU A 719 -8.30 40.20 -26.67
C LEU A 719 -9.19 40.42 -25.45
N SER A 720 -10.46 40.74 -25.70
CA SER A 720 -11.47 40.92 -24.67
C SER A 720 -12.76 40.20 -25.07
N PHE A 721 -13.56 39.80 -24.08
CA PHE A 721 -14.82 39.11 -24.30
C PHE A 721 -15.97 39.90 -23.68
N PHE A 722 -16.94 40.26 -24.50
CA PHE A 722 -18.08 41.07 -24.09
C PHE A 722 -19.33 40.62 -24.84
N ASN A 723 -20.46 40.46 -24.13
CA ASN A 723 -21.75 40.06 -24.70
C ASN A 723 -21.69 38.84 -25.64
N GLY A 724 -20.91 37.81 -25.29
CA GLY A 724 -20.80 36.60 -26.11
C GLY A 724 -19.86 36.71 -27.32
N VAL A 725 -19.24 37.87 -27.55
CA VAL A 725 -18.36 38.12 -28.69
C VAL A 725 -16.93 38.39 -28.22
N VAL A 726 -15.96 37.80 -28.91
CA VAL A 726 -14.53 38.08 -28.70
C VAL A 726 -14.10 39.23 -29.59
N TYR A 727 -13.45 40.23 -29.00
CA TYR A 727 -12.92 41.40 -29.70
C TYR A 727 -11.40 41.38 -29.66
N ILE A 728 -10.78 41.79 -30.77
CA ILE A 728 -9.36 42.14 -30.84
C ILE A 728 -9.20 43.66 -30.86
N GLU A 729 -8.28 44.17 -30.07
CA GLU A 729 -7.87 45.57 -30.03
C GLU A 729 -6.37 45.64 -30.36
N PRO A 730 -6.01 46.09 -31.57
CA PRO A 730 -4.62 46.13 -31.99
C PRO A 730 -3.89 47.34 -31.37
N LEU A 731 -2.76 47.06 -30.72
CA LEU A 731 -1.85 48.07 -30.15
C LEU A 731 -0.70 48.41 -31.12
N ALA A 732 -0.46 47.54 -32.09
CA ALA A 732 0.47 47.71 -33.21
C ALA A 732 -0.21 47.32 -34.54
N GLU A 733 0.51 47.41 -35.67
CA GLU A 733 -0.03 47.05 -36.99
C GLU A 733 -0.50 45.60 -36.99
N THR A 734 -1.82 45.37 -37.02
CA THR A 734 -2.41 44.02 -37.05
C THR A 734 -3.35 43.91 -38.25
N LEU A 735 -3.27 42.80 -38.99
CA LEU A 735 -4.12 42.53 -40.13
C LEU A 735 -5.10 41.39 -39.82
N ARG A 736 -6.31 41.48 -40.37
CA ARG A 736 -7.33 40.44 -40.37
C ARG A 736 -7.69 40.08 -41.81
N LYS A 737 -7.41 38.84 -42.23
CA LYS A 737 -7.59 38.37 -43.62
C LYS A 737 -6.96 39.33 -44.65
N GLY A 738 -5.76 39.82 -44.35
CA GLY A 738 -5.04 40.78 -45.19
C GLY A 738 -5.49 42.25 -45.07
N PHE A 739 -6.58 42.56 -44.35
CA PHE A 739 -7.02 43.94 -44.13
C PHE A 739 -6.49 44.51 -42.82
N MET A 740 -5.95 45.73 -42.85
CA MET A 740 -5.45 46.40 -41.65
C MET A 740 -6.59 46.73 -40.68
N LEU A 741 -6.42 46.37 -39.42
CA LEU A 741 -7.36 46.71 -38.35
C LEU A 741 -7.08 48.13 -37.81
N PRO A 742 -8.13 48.88 -37.42
CA PRO A 742 -7.96 50.20 -36.83
C PRO A 742 -7.28 50.10 -35.44
N MET A 743 -6.18 50.85 -35.26
CA MET A 743 -5.42 50.92 -34.01
C MET A 743 -6.30 51.34 -32.82
N ASN A 744 -6.08 50.72 -31.65
CA ASN A 744 -6.77 50.99 -30.39
C ASN A 744 -8.31 50.94 -30.47
N LYS A 745 -8.85 50.22 -31.46
CA LYS A 745 -10.30 50.06 -31.64
C LYS A 745 -10.67 48.58 -31.60
N LYS A 746 -11.61 48.26 -30.71
CA LYS A 746 -12.17 46.91 -30.58
C LYS A 746 -12.86 46.49 -31.87
N THR A 747 -12.38 45.40 -32.45
CA THR A 747 -12.94 44.79 -33.66
C THR A 747 -13.42 43.38 -33.32
N PRO A 748 -14.68 43.01 -33.62
CA PRO A 748 -15.18 41.67 -33.34
C PRO A 748 -14.48 40.64 -34.23
N LEU A 749 -14.08 39.53 -33.62
CA LEU A 749 -13.54 38.35 -34.31
C LEU A 749 -14.67 37.39 -34.67
N LYS A 750 -14.60 36.82 -35.87
CA LYS A 750 -15.49 35.75 -36.34
C LYS A 750 -14.73 34.46 -36.49
N ASN A 751 -15.41 33.33 -36.27
CA ASN A 751 -14.81 32.01 -36.47
C ASN A 751 -14.09 31.89 -37.82
N GLY A 752 -12.84 31.45 -37.80
CA GLY A 752 -11.98 31.32 -38.96
C GLY A 752 -11.24 32.59 -39.39
N ASP A 753 -11.37 33.71 -38.66
CA ASP A 753 -10.58 34.91 -38.95
C ASP A 753 -9.07 34.65 -38.76
N ILE A 754 -8.29 34.99 -39.79
CA ILE A 754 -6.83 34.92 -39.77
C ILE A 754 -6.28 36.27 -39.32
N ILE A 755 -5.51 36.28 -38.25
CA ILE A 755 -4.89 37.45 -37.64
C ILE A 755 -3.39 37.40 -37.91
N GLN A 756 -2.82 38.48 -38.46
CA GLN A 756 -1.38 38.62 -38.70
C GLN A 756 -0.83 39.81 -37.92
N LEU A 757 0.23 39.60 -37.16
CA LEU A 757 0.81 40.60 -36.25
C LEU A 757 1.84 41.51 -36.94
N GLY A 758 1.43 42.18 -38.02
CA GLY A 758 2.27 43.10 -38.79
C GLY A 758 2.37 42.68 -40.25
N ARG A 759 2.53 43.64 -41.16
CA ARG A 759 2.52 43.35 -42.60
C ARG A 759 3.72 42.50 -43.06
N ALA A 760 4.88 42.74 -42.45
CA ALA A 760 6.09 41.94 -42.67
C ALA A 760 6.21 40.75 -41.70
N SER A 761 5.24 40.58 -40.78
CA SER A 761 5.28 39.51 -39.79
C SER A 761 4.98 38.16 -40.42
N ILE A 762 5.78 37.17 -40.03
CA ILE A 762 5.53 35.75 -40.34
C ILE A 762 4.50 35.14 -39.37
N THR A 763 4.13 35.86 -38.31
CA THR A 763 3.23 35.40 -37.25
C THR A 763 1.78 35.52 -37.67
N LYS A 764 1.14 34.37 -37.95
CA LYS A 764 -0.28 34.27 -38.30
C LYS A 764 -1.00 33.33 -37.33
N PHE A 765 -2.18 33.74 -36.84
CA PHE A 765 -3.10 32.93 -36.04
C PHE A 765 -4.46 32.82 -36.72
N LYS A 766 -5.21 31.76 -36.43
CA LYS A 766 -6.61 31.61 -36.79
C LYS A 766 -7.45 31.59 -35.52
N TYR A 767 -8.44 32.47 -35.42
CA TYR A 767 -9.42 32.42 -34.35
C TYR A 767 -10.44 31.30 -34.63
N VAL A 768 -10.66 30.43 -33.66
CA VAL A 768 -11.56 29.28 -33.75
C VAL A 768 -12.60 29.38 -32.65
N GLU A 769 -13.87 29.35 -33.04
CA GLU A 769 -15.01 29.32 -32.14
C GLU A 769 -15.75 27.99 -32.32
N LYS A 770 -15.83 27.19 -31.25
CA LYS A 770 -16.35 25.80 -31.29
C LYS A 770 -17.85 25.69 -31.06
N ARG A 771 -18.46 26.64 -30.34
CA ARG A 771 -19.92 26.73 -30.19
C ARG A 771 -20.44 27.80 -31.13
N LYS A 772 -21.48 27.51 -31.90
CA LYS A 772 -22.27 28.58 -32.54
C LYS A 772 -22.86 29.41 -31.41
N THR A 773 -22.40 30.65 -31.27
CA THR A 773 -23.10 31.67 -30.48
C THR A 773 -24.55 31.65 -30.96
N GLN A 774 -25.50 31.39 -30.05
CA GLN A 774 -26.91 31.57 -30.39
C GLN A 774 -27.05 33.03 -30.81
N GLU A 775 -27.36 33.26 -32.08
CA GLU A 775 -27.71 34.58 -32.58
C GLU A 775 -28.84 35.08 -31.68
N THR A 776 -28.55 36.11 -30.90
CA THR A 776 -29.61 36.83 -30.18
C THR A 776 -30.46 37.47 -31.27
N PRO A 777 -31.77 37.21 -31.34
CA PRO A 777 -32.61 37.88 -32.33
C PRO A 777 -32.49 39.39 -32.10
N ALA A 778 -32.26 40.10 -33.20
CA ALA A 778 -32.10 41.55 -33.23
C ALA A 778 -33.32 42.31 -32.70
#